data_AF-A0A6I1MYB0-F1
#
_entry.id   AF-A0A6I1MYB0-F1
#
_cell.length_a   1.000
_cell.length_b   1.000
_cell.length_c   1.000
_cell.angle_alpha   90.00
_cell.angle_beta   90.00
_cell.angle_gamma   90.00
#
_symmetry.space_group_name_H-M   'P 1'
#
loop_
_entity.id
_entity.type
_entity.pdbx_description
1 polymer ?
#
loop_
_entity_poly.entity_id
_entity_poly.type
_entity_poly.pdbx_seq_one_letter_code
_entity_poly.pdbx_strand_id
1 'polypeptide(L)'
;IDETGAFYSTRSILQILKQTKNTIAKGIVRDFPRYETRGFMLDVGRKPITMDYLEETTKLMSWYKMNDFQVHLNDNEIWFYQDYENWQDGYAAFRLESETFPEITAKDLSYTKKEFGEFIDKSELYGVDIVPEIDVPAHSLAFTKAFPELRQGDGRKADHLDVRNPETFKFVDALFNEYIGGENPVFRDQDFHIGTDEYNGDNEGFRMFTNNYLDFVKDNGRTPRLWGSLSQIGGQPSVPGEGATMNIWNLGWADPVAMINEGFDIINTDDSNLYMVPGANYYRDYLNYKSLYENWEPNTFRGNYSYKIPAGHPQLKGGMFAIWNDLIGARANGISELDIFDRMMPAVQVLSEKMWSTDNEKSFNEFKDVADEVGTAPNTNPRYEVASVGETLIDYDFNNGSENEMVDNSGNNYNATGSNVEVIDGEDGKAISFKGESSFVDTPVENKGPNYTATFKVKKDGNGDFSEQILSESKNGSLKACQKDTGKVGFSREFYDFSFNYQLPEDQWVELTFVGEMTKTSLYVNGELVDTVSTTSDHGKYGTFALPLDKIGSETNSFKGAIDDVQVKNIAEKPIDPTLIPQSEMTATATSEHTAAGNEGYASYAIDGNENTIWHTDWAGVTFPQNITLNLGGEHTIN
;
A
#
# COMPACT_ATOMS: atom_id res chain seq x y z
N ILE A 1 24.25 26.66 -12.75
CA ILE A 1 23.81 25.77 -11.65
C ILE A 1 22.86 24.81 -12.33
N ASP A 2 23.13 23.52 -12.23
CA ASP A 2 22.23 22.48 -12.73
C ASP A 2 20.86 22.60 -12.02
N GLU A 3 19.76 22.53 -12.77
CA GLU A 3 18.41 22.77 -12.23
C GLU A 3 18.01 21.70 -11.20
N THR A 4 18.35 20.44 -11.47
CA THR A 4 18.13 19.30 -10.57
C THR A 4 18.91 19.46 -9.27
N GLY A 5 20.20 19.83 -9.34
CA GLY A 5 21.01 20.14 -8.16
C GLY A 5 20.45 21.32 -7.34
N ALA A 6 19.94 22.37 -8.00
CA ALA A 6 19.26 23.47 -7.31
C ALA A 6 17.99 22.98 -6.60
N PHE A 7 17.19 22.14 -7.27
CA PHE A 7 15.98 21.56 -6.69
C PHE A 7 16.29 20.69 -5.46
N TYR A 8 17.29 19.80 -5.52
CA TYR A 8 17.70 18.98 -4.37
C TYR A 8 18.19 19.79 -3.18
N SER A 9 18.79 20.96 -3.41
CA SER A 9 19.13 21.89 -2.32
C SER A 9 17.88 22.36 -1.56
N THR A 10 16.74 22.53 -2.25
CA THR A 10 15.47 22.87 -1.60
C THR A 10 14.98 21.74 -0.69
N ARG A 11 15.17 20.47 -1.09
CA ARG A 11 14.81 19.32 -0.26
C ARG A 11 15.58 19.35 1.06
N SER A 12 16.91 19.54 1.00
CA SER A 12 17.75 19.65 2.19
C SER A 12 17.33 20.83 3.09
N ILE A 13 17.05 22.01 2.51
CA ILE A 13 16.59 23.19 3.27
C ILE A 13 15.27 22.90 4.00
N LEU A 14 14.30 22.31 3.29
CA LEU A 14 12.99 22.00 3.85
C LEU A 14 13.07 20.91 4.94
N GLN A 15 13.93 19.90 4.77
CA GLN A 15 14.18 18.89 5.79
C GLN A 15 14.81 19.48 7.05
N ILE A 16 15.73 20.45 6.92
CA ILE A 16 16.28 21.18 8.07
C ILE A 16 15.15 21.96 8.76
N LEU A 17 14.30 22.65 8.01
CA LEU A 17 13.19 23.42 8.57
C LEU A 17 12.12 22.55 9.24
N LYS A 18 11.91 21.30 8.80
CA LYS A 18 11.03 20.38 9.53
C LYS A 18 11.54 20.10 10.94
N GLN A 19 12.85 19.88 11.10
CA GLN A 19 13.47 19.62 12.41
C GLN A 19 13.57 20.89 13.29
N THR A 20 13.87 22.03 12.66
CA THR A 20 14.26 23.26 13.38
C THR A 20 13.21 24.37 13.31
N LYS A 21 12.06 24.08 12.70
CA LYS A 21 10.92 24.95 12.45
C LYS A 21 11.26 26.15 11.57
N ASN A 22 11.87 27.18 12.15
CA ASN A 22 12.07 28.49 11.52
C ASN A 22 13.51 28.99 11.58
N THR A 23 14.47 28.13 11.91
CA THR A 23 15.90 28.48 12.00
C THR A 23 16.74 27.60 11.09
N ILE A 24 17.88 28.08 10.60
CA ILE A 24 18.84 27.27 9.84
C ILE A 24 20.23 27.60 10.37
N ALA A 25 21.04 26.58 10.61
CA ALA A 25 22.42 26.76 11.07
C ALA A 25 23.26 27.48 9.99
N LYS A 26 24.11 28.43 10.41
CA LYS A 26 25.05 29.08 9.48
C LYS A 26 26.14 28.08 9.09
N GLY A 27 26.38 27.92 7.79
CA GLY A 27 27.40 27.00 7.29
C GLY A 27 27.44 26.94 5.77
N ILE A 28 28.29 26.04 5.26
CA ILE A 28 28.37 25.71 3.83
C ILE A 28 28.21 24.20 3.72
N VAL A 29 27.26 23.76 2.91
CA VAL A 29 27.06 22.36 2.54
C VAL A 29 27.47 22.20 1.08
N ARG A 30 28.22 21.14 0.77
CA ARG A 30 28.52 20.70 -0.60
C ARG A 30 28.01 19.26 -0.69
N ASP A 31 27.07 19.03 -1.58
CA ASP A 31 26.29 17.80 -1.62
C ASP A 31 26.07 17.39 -3.08
N PHE A 32 26.24 16.10 -3.37
CA PHE A 32 26.06 15.49 -4.69
C PHE A 32 25.93 13.97 -4.52
N PRO A 33 25.16 13.29 -5.39
CA PRO A 33 24.91 11.86 -5.26
C PRO A 33 26.16 11.05 -5.55
N ARG A 34 26.26 9.89 -4.88
CA ARG A 34 27.29 8.88 -5.17
C ARG A 34 26.96 8.03 -6.41
N TYR A 35 25.69 7.71 -6.63
CA TYR A 35 25.20 6.97 -7.79
C TYR A 35 24.15 7.77 -8.55
N GLU A 36 24.19 7.67 -9.87
CA GLU A 36 23.32 8.39 -10.80
C GLU A 36 21.87 7.91 -10.72
N THR A 37 21.66 6.60 -10.69
CA THR A 37 20.34 5.96 -10.61
C THR A 37 20.00 5.57 -9.16
N ARG A 38 18.92 6.15 -8.64
CA ARG A 38 18.42 5.90 -7.28
C ARG A 38 16.97 5.46 -7.38
N GLY A 39 16.80 4.17 -7.59
CA GLY A 39 15.60 3.61 -8.18
C GLY A 39 14.57 3.03 -7.21
N PHE A 40 13.30 3.08 -7.61
CA PHE A 40 12.20 2.30 -7.06
C PHE A 40 11.38 1.74 -8.22
N MET A 41 10.95 0.48 -8.14
CA MET A 41 9.99 -0.12 -9.06
C MET A 41 8.70 -0.51 -8.32
N LEU A 42 7.55 -0.14 -8.88
CA LEU A 42 6.23 -0.54 -8.39
C LEU A 42 5.45 -1.33 -9.45
N ASP A 43 5.02 -2.54 -9.07
CA ASP A 43 4.11 -3.39 -9.85
C ASP A 43 2.68 -2.83 -9.82
N VAL A 44 2.32 -2.09 -10.87
CA VAL A 44 0.93 -1.64 -11.10
C VAL A 44 0.19 -2.53 -12.09
N GLY A 45 0.88 -3.46 -12.75
CA GLY A 45 0.30 -4.44 -13.67
C GLY A 45 -0.64 -5.36 -12.91
N ARG A 46 -0.15 -6.03 -11.87
CA ARG A 46 -0.94 -6.98 -11.08
C ARG A 46 -1.94 -6.32 -10.15
N LYS A 47 -1.51 -5.27 -9.43
CA LYS A 47 -2.38 -4.52 -8.51
C LYS A 47 -2.74 -3.18 -9.14
N PRO A 48 -4.04 -2.85 -9.28
CA PRO A 48 -4.39 -1.51 -9.68
C PRO A 48 -4.04 -0.50 -8.59
N ILE A 49 -3.38 0.57 -9.01
CA ILE A 49 -2.86 1.68 -8.20
C ILE A 49 -3.37 2.98 -8.82
N THR A 50 -3.78 3.94 -8.01
CA THR A 50 -4.32 5.22 -8.48
C THR A 50 -3.22 6.15 -8.99
N MET A 51 -3.56 7.05 -9.93
CA MET A 51 -2.64 8.09 -10.38
C MET A 51 -2.22 9.02 -9.22
N ASP A 52 -3.15 9.32 -8.31
CA ASP A 52 -2.87 10.10 -7.10
C ASP A 52 -1.72 9.47 -6.28
N TYR A 53 -1.73 8.14 -6.10
CA TYR A 53 -0.68 7.42 -5.39
C TYR A 53 0.67 7.44 -6.13
N LEU A 54 0.68 7.35 -7.48
CA LEU A 54 1.90 7.46 -8.28
C LEU A 54 2.53 8.86 -8.19
N GLU A 55 1.71 9.91 -8.25
CA GLU A 55 2.15 11.29 -8.07
C GLU A 55 2.69 11.53 -6.64
N GLU A 56 2.04 10.97 -5.63
CA GLU A 56 2.50 11.08 -4.24
C GLU A 56 3.81 10.31 -4.00
N THR A 57 3.93 9.10 -4.57
CA THR A 57 5.16 8.30 -4.57
C THR A 57 6.33 9.09 -5.16
N THR A 58 6.11 9.78 -6.28
CA THR A 58 7.13 10.63 -6.92
C THR A 58 7.60 11.77 -6.00
N LYS A 59 6.67 12.45 -5.33
CA LYS A 59 7.01 13.50 -4.35
C LYS A 59 7.82 12.94 -3.18
N LEU A 60 7.49 11.74 -2.72
CA LEU A 60 8.20 11.06 -1.63
C LEU A 60 9.61 10.63 -2.04
N MET A 61 9.77 10.04 -3.23
CA MET A 61 11.09 9.72 -3.78
C MET A 61 11.96 10.98 -3.92
N SER A 62 11.40 12.03 -4.52
CA SER A 62 12.03 13.34 -4.67
C SER A 62 12.44 13.97 -3.34
N TRP A 63 11.63 13.82 -2.30
CA TRP A 63 11.93 14.30 -0.95
C TRP A 63 13.23 13.71 -0.39
N TYR A 64 13.48 12.43 -0.67
CA TYR A 64 14.71 11.73 -0.33
C TYR A 64 15.75 11.72 -1.47
N LYS A 65 15.55 12.56 -2.50
CA LYS A 65 16.43 12.71 -3.66
C LYS A 65 16.64 11.42 -4.47
N MET A 66 15.73 10.46 -4.38
CA MET A 66 15.61 9.36 -5.35
C MET A 66 15.06 9.93 -6.67
N ASN A 67 15.40 9.31 -7.80
CA ASN A 67 15.19 9.95 -9.11
C ASN A 67 14.79 9.01 -10.25
N ASP A 68 14.60 7.72 -10.01
CA ASP A 68 14.30 6.77 -11.08
C ASP A 68 13.12 5.90 -10.64
N PHE A 69 11.92 6.18 -11.14
CA PHE A 69 10.70 5.49 -10.75
C PHE A 69 10.21 4.60 -11.90
N GLN A 70 10.50 3.31 -11.82
CA GLN A 70 10.03 2.31 -12.78
C GLN A 70 8.59 1.91 -12.48
N VAL A 71 7.71 2.08 -13.48
CA VAL A 71 6.28 1.75 -13.37
C VAL A 71 5.99 0.55 -14.26
N HIS A 72 5.69 -0.59 -13.66
CA HIS A 72 5.46 -1.85 -14.35
C HIS A 72 4.00 -1.98 -14.80
N LEU A 73 3.72 -1.71 -16.08
CA LEU A 73 2.37 -1.38 -16.58
C LEU A 73 1.53 -2.57 -17.06
N ASN A 74 2.14 -3.74 -17.26
CA ASN A 74 1.40 -4.96 -17.56
C ASN A 74 1.99 -6.17 -16.88
N ASP A 75 1.12 -7.03 -16.39
CA ASP A 75 1.47 -8.37 -15.97
C ASP A 75 0.19 -9.19 -15.77
N ASN A 76 0.36 -10.38 -15.20
CA ASN A 76 -0.66 -11.33 -14.86
C ASN A 76 -0.39 -12.05 -13.55
N GLU A 77 -1.44 -12.69 -13.04
CA GLU A 77 -1.33 -13.64 -11.93
C GLU A 77 -0.31 -14.72 -12.28
N ILE A 78 0.67 -14.96 -11.40
CA ILE A 78 1.82 -15.83 -11.71
C ILE A 78 1.39 -17.29 -11.88
N TRP A 79 0.41 -17.74 -11.10
CA TRP A 79 -0.03 -19.14 -11.03
C TRP A 79 -1.35 -19.41 -11.73
N PHE A 80 -1.78 -18.55 -12.66
CA PHE A 80 -3.05 -18.72 -13.38
C PHE A 80 -3.23 -20.13 -13.98
N TYR A 81 -2.14 -20.74 -14.46
CA TYR A 81 -2.15 -22.08 -15.07
C TYR A 81 -2.25 -23.23 -14.06
N GLN A 82 -2.15 -22.94 -12.75
CA GLN A 82 -2.35 -23.88 -11.65
C GLN A 82 -3.69 -23.64 -10.97
N ASP A 83 -4.10 -22.37 -10.87
CA ASP A 83 -5.26 -21.95 -10.09
C ASP A 83 -6.57 -22.01 -10.92
N TYR A 84 -6.47 -22.08 -12.26
CA TYR A 84 -7.61 -22.13 -13.17
C TYR A 84 -7.48 -23.25 -14.22
N GLU A 85 -8.61 -23.87 -14.58
CA GLU A 85 -8.66 -24.85 -15.69
C GLU A 85 -8.49 -24.16 -17.05
N ASN A 86 -9.10 -22.99 -17.22
CA ASN A 86 -8.94 -22.15 -18.40
C ASN A 86 -7.98 -21.00 -18.08
N TRP A 87 -6.86 -20.94 -18.81
CA TRP A 87 -5.86 -19.89 -18.63
C TRP A 87 -6.41 -18.47 -18.81
N GLN A 88 -7.51 -18.32 -19.56
CA GLN A 88 -8.17 -17.04 -19.78
C GLN A 88 -8.85 -16.48 -18.51
N ASP A 89 -9.02 -17.29 -17.47
CA ASP A 89 -9.69 -16.88 -16.24
C ASP A 89 -8.72 -16.18 -15.26
N GLY A 90 -7.42 -16.47 -15.31
CA GLY A 90 -6.45 -15.86 -14.40
C GLY A 90 -6.26 -14.38 -14.64
N TYR A 91 -6.05 -13.59 -13.58
CA TYR A 91 -6.04 -12.14 -13.72
C TYR A 91 -4.89 -11.63 -14.62
N ALA A 92 -5.15 -10.61 -15.44
CA ALA A 92 -4.13 -9.92 -16.24
C ALA A 92 -4.60 -8.50 -16.57
N ALA A 93 -3.68 -7.55 -16.66
CA ALA A 93 -4.00 -6.16 -16.98
C ALA A 93 -2.87 -5.49 -17.76
N PHE A 94 -3.26 -4.56 -18.64
CA PHE A 94 -2.39 -3.54 -19.23
C PHE A 94 -2.97 -2.17 -18.85
N ARG A 95 -2.19 -1.37 -18.12
CA ARG A 95 -2.69 -0.20 -17.38
C ARG A 95 -2.80 1.07 -18.19
N LEU A 96 -2.42 1.07 -19.46
CA LEU A 96 -2.59 2.25 -20.30
C LEU A 96 -3.78 2.07 -21.25
N GLU A 97 -4.44 3.18 -21.53
CA GLU A 97 -5.34 3.30 -22.66
C GLU A 97 -4.60 3.01 -23.98
N SER A 98 -5.03 1.98 -24.70
CA SER A 98 -4.61 1.72 -26.08
C SER A 98 -5.76 2.03 -27.04
N GLU A 99 -5.49 2.91 -28.01
CA GLU A 99 -6.33 3.19 -29.16
C GLU A 99 -6.09 2.17 -30.28
N THR A 100 -4.86 1.66 -30.41
CA THR A 100 -4.49 0.66 -31.42
C THR A 100 -5.13 -0.69 -31.12
N PHE A 101 -5.18 -1.07 -29.85
CA PHE A 101 -5.73 -2.33 -29.34
C PHE A 101 -6.64 -2.09 -28.12
N PRO A 102 -7.86 -1.53 -28.29
CA PRO A 102 -8.73 -1.20 -27.15
C PRO A 102 -9.03 -2.37 -26.22
N GLU A 103 -9.03 -3.60 -26.74
CA GLU A 103 -9.29 -4.84 -26.02
C GLU A 103 -8.26 -5.22 -24.94
N ILE A 104 -7.03 -4.69 -25.00
CA ILE A 104 -6.01 -4.97 -23.96
C ILE A 104 -6.10 -4.02 -22.76
N THR A 105 -6.78 -2.86 -22.92
CA THR A 105 -6.90 -1.85 -21.86
C THR A 105 -7.66 -2.41 -20.65
N ALA A 106 -7.05 -2.35 -19.48
CA ALA A 106 -7.64 -2.82 -18.24
C ALA A 106 -8.95 -2.09 -17.91
N LYS A 107 -9.95 -2.84 -17.42
CA LYS A 107 -11.32 -2.36 -17.17
C LYS A 107 -11.59 -1.98 -15.72
N ASP A 108 -10.79 -2.49 -14.80
CA ASP A 108 -10.89 -2.17 -13.38
C ASP A 108 -10.22 -0.82 -13.07
N LEU A 109 -9.00 -0.61 -13.57
CA LEU A 109 -8.32 0.69 -13.59
C LEU A 109 -7.27 0.73 -14.70
N SER A 110 -7.28 1.81 -15.47
CA SER A 110 -6.26 2.16 -16.46
C SER A 110 -6.07 3.69 -16.49
N TYR A 111 -4.91 4.14 -16.95
CA TYR A 111 -4.58 5.54 -17.13
C TYR A 111 -4.76 5.91 -18.60
N THR A 112 -5.39 7.05 -18.85
CA THR A 112 -5.42 7.62 -20.19
C THR A 112 -4.01 8.03 -20.61
N LYS A 113 -3.77 8.09 -21.92
CA LYS A 113 -2.49 8.57 -22.47
C LYS A 113 -2.15 9.98 -21.97
N LYS A 114 -3.18 10.82 -21.81
CA LYS A 114 -3.03 12.18 -21.31
C LYS A 114 -2.60 12.18 -19.84
N GLU A 115 -3.29 11.44 -18.97
CA GLU A 115 -2.96 11.37 -17.54
C GLU A 115 -1.52 10.87 -17.33
N PHE A 116 -1.13 9.80 -18.03
CA PHE A 116 0.22 9.25 -17.88
C PHE A 116 1.31 10.19 -18.43
N GLY A 117 1.04 10.87 -19.55
CA GLY A 117 1.94 11.91 -20.06
C GLY A 117 2.08 13.10 -19.11
N GLU A 118 0.97 13.59 -18.54
CA GLU A 118 1.01 14.66 -17.53
C GLU A 118 1.71 14.23 -16.24
N PHE A 119 1.59 12.96 -15.86
CA PHE A 119 2.34 12.38 -14.75
C PHE A 119 3.86 12.44 -14.99
N ILE A 120 4.33 12.09 -16.19
CA ILE A 120 5.75 12.24 -16.58
C ILE A 120 6.17 13.71 -16.50
N ASP A 121 5.41 14.61 -17.14
CA ASP A 121 5.73 16.05 -17.17
C ASP A 121 5.80 16.64 -15.74
N LYS A 122 4.92 16.23 -14.84
CA LYS A 122 4.96 16.66 -13.43
C LYS A 122 6.14 16.06 -12.67
N SER A 123 6.50 14.81 -12.93
CA SER A 123 7.58 14.09 -12.23
C SER A 123 8.95 14.70 -12.51
N GLU A 124 9.16 15.18 -13.74
CA GLU A 124 10.37 15.93 -14.13
C GLU A 124 10.57 17.16 -13.24
N LEU A 125 9.50 17.89 -12.88
CA LEU A 125 9.58 19.05 -11.98
C LEU A 125 10.05 18.68 -10.56
N TYR A 126 9.94 17.41 -10.19
CA TYR A 126 10.41 16.86 -8.92
C TYR A 126 11.79 16.21 -9.04
N GLY A 127 12.43 16.24 -10.21
CA GLY A 127 13.73 15.61 -10.47
C GLY A 127 13.66 14.09 -10.35
N VAL A 128 12.54 13.50 -10.81
CA VAL A 128 12.29 12.06 -10.85
C VAL A 128 11.91 11.67 -12.27
N ASP A 129 12.74 10.83 -12.89
CA ASP A 129 12.48 10.22 -14.18
C ASP A 129 11.53 9.04 -13.99
N ILE A 130 10.50 8.96 -14.82
CA ILE A 130 9.55 7.86 -14.85
C ILE A 130 10.01 6.89 -15.92
N VAL A 131 10.23 5.62 -15.57
CA VAL A 131 10.66 4.58 -16.50
C VAL A 131 9.46 3.65 -16.75
N PRO A 132 8.69 3.86 -17.82
CA PRO A 132 7.53 3.02 -18.11
C PRO A 132 8.02 1.66 -18.59
N GLU A 133 7.41 0.59 -18.08
CA GLU A 133 7.71 -0.76 -18.52
C GLU A 133 6.49 -1.40 -19.18
N ILE A 134 6.70 -1.93 -20.39
CA ILE A 134 5.78 -2.87 -21.04
C ILE A 134 6.54 -4.17 -21.19
N ASP A 135 6.18 -5.17 -20.40
CA ASP A 135 6.92 -6.42 -20.33
C ASP A 135 6.46 -7.41 -21.40
N VAL A 136 7.43 -7.80 -22.23
CA VAL A 136 7.35 -8.76 -23.31
C VAL A 136 8.71 -9.48 -23.44
N PRO A 137 8.77 -10.72 -23.95
CA PRO A 137 7.67 -11.52 -24.49
C PRO A 137 6.99 -12.44 -23.47
N ALA A 138 7.47 -12.55 -22.23
CA ALA A 138 6.71 -13.21 -21.16
C ALA A 138 5.77 -12.19 -20.48
N HIS A 139 5.05 -12.59 -19.42
CA HIS A 139 4.18 -11.70 -18.63
C HIS A 139 3.12 -10.95 -19.47
N SER A 140 2.76 -11.56 -20.60
CA SER A 140 1.99 -10.95 -21.68
C SER A 140 0.57 -11.52 -21.73
N LEU A 141 0.02 -12.05 -20.63
CA LEU A 141 -1.31 -12.69 -20.64
C LEU A 141 -2.41 -11.70 -21.05
N ALA A 142 -2.28 -10.41 -20.70
CA ALA A 142 -3.21 -9.38 -21.16
C ALA A 142 -3.28 -9.32 -22.70
N PHE A 143 -2.15 -9.52 -23.38
CA PHE A 143 -2.05 -9.51 -24.84
C PHE A 143 -2.51 -10.84 -25.44
N THR A 144 -2.07 -11.98 -24.91
CA THR A 144 -2.47 -13.29 -25.46
C THR A 144 -3.94 -13.60 -25.22
N LYS A 145 -4.58 -13.07 -24.16
CA LYS A 145 -6.04 -13.13 -24.00
C LYS A 145 -6.80 -12.42 -25.11
N ALA A 146 -6.33 -11.23 -25.49
CA ALA A 146 -6.90 -10.45 -26.57
C ALA A 146 -6.61 -11.07 -27.95
N PHE A 147 -5.40 -11.58 -28.14
CA PHE A 147 -4.90 -12.16 -29.39
C PHE A 147 -4.31 -13.56 -29.16
N PRO A 148 -5.14 -14.61 -28.98
CA PRO A 148 -4.68 -15.96 -28.66
C PRO A 148 -3.72 -16.57 -29.70
N GLU A 149 -3.75 -16.10 -30.94
CA GLU A 149 -2.84 -16.49 -32.02
C GLU A 149 -1.39 -16.03 -31.82
N LEU A 150 -1.12 -15.06 -30.95
CA LEU A 150 0.22 -14.58 -30.64
C LEU A 150 0.93 -15.42 -29.57
N ARG A 151 0.21 -16.36 -28.95
CA ARG A 151 0.66 -17.14 -27.81
C ARG A 151 1.66 -18.24 -28.20
N GLN A 152 2.70 -18.40 -27.40
CA GLN A 152 3.74 -19.41 -27.60
C GLN A 152 3.27 -20.84 -27.28
N GLY A 153 2.37 -21.01 -26.29
CA GLY A 153 1.88 -22.33 -25.91
C GLY A 153 0.85 -22.32 -24.77
N ASP A 154 0.62 -23.48 -24.16
CA ASP A 154 -0.31 -23.67 -23.03
C ASP A 154 0.38 -23.62 -21.65
N GLY A 155 -0.41 -23.64 -20.58
CA GLY A 155 0.10 -23.57 -19.20
C GLY A 155 0.76 -22.21 -18.93
N ARG A 156 1.91 -22.17 -18.24
CA ARG A 156 2.70 -20.94 -18.06
C ARG A 156 3.00 -20.26 -19.41
N LYS A 157 3.26 -21.02 -20.48
CA LYS A 157 3.56 -20.46 -21.82
C LYS A 157 2.36 -19.74 -22.46
N ALA A 158 1.20 -19.74 -21.81
CA ALA A 158 0.06 -18.98 -22.29
C ALA A 158 0.22 -17.47 -22.12
N ASP A 159 1.09 -17.01 -21.22
CA ASP A 159 1.47 -15.59 -21.10
C ASP A 159 2.76 -15.24 -21.86
N HIS A 160 3.25 -16.16 -22.71
CA HIS A 160 4.41 -15.94 -23.55
C HIS A 160 3.93 -15.62 -24.98
N LEU A 161 4.49 -14.57 -25.59
CA LEU A 161 4.38 -14.31 -27.01
C LEU A 161 5.28 -15.27 -27.81
N ASP A 162 4.82 -15.69 -28.99
CA ASP A 162 5.59 -16.52 -29.91
C ASP A 162 6.60 -15.66 -30.67
N VAL A 163 7.83 -15.62 -30.15
CA VAL A 163 8.98 -14.90 -30.70
C VAL A 163 9.45 -15.40 -32.08
N ARG A 164 8.82 -16.44 -32.65
CA ARG A 164 9.04 -16.87 -34.05
C ARG A 164 7.90 -16.46 -34.98
N ASN A 165 6.77 -16.01 -34.44
CA ASN A 165 5.61 -15.59 -35.20
C ASN A 165 5.80 -14.14 -35.70
N PRO A 166 5.81 -13.88 -37.03
CA PRO A 166 5.92 -12.52 -37.56
C PRO A 166 4.80 -11.58 -37.11
N GLU A 167 3.60 -12.10 -36.80
CA GLU A 167 2.50 -11.27 -36.29
C GLU A 167 2.76 -10.78 -34.86
N THR A 168 3.58 -11.49 -34.07
CA THR A 168 4.03 -11.00 -32.76
C THR A 168 4.87 -9.74 -32.91
N PHE A 169 5.75 -9.68 -33.91
CA PHE A 169 6.54 -8.48 -34.16
C PHE A 169 5.68 -7.30 -34.60
N LYS A 170 4.72 -7.54 -35.52
CA LYS A 170 3.79 -6.48 -35.93
C LYS A 170 2.95 -5.95 -34.76
N PHE A 171 2.51 -6.83 -33.87
CA PHE A 171 1.76 -6.45 -32.66
C PHE A 171 2.62 -5.57 -31.74
N VAL A 172 3.81 -6.03 -31.36
CA VAL A 172 4.68 -5.29 -30.43
C VAL A 172 5.23 -4.00 -31.06
N ASP A 173 5.57 -3.98 -32.35
CA ASP A 173 5.94 -2.77 -33.09
C ASP A 173 4.83 -1.72 -33.00
N ALA A 174 3.58 -2.11 -33.27
CA ALA A 174 2.43 -1.21 -33.20
C ALA A 174 2.15 -0.75 -31.76
N LEU A 175 2.24 -1.65 -30.79
CA LEU A 175 2.04 -1.36 -29.37
C LEU A 175 3.09 -0.37 -28.86
N PHE A 176 4.37 -0.61 -29.12
CA PHE A 176 5.44 0.28 -28.67
C PHE A 176 5.37 1.63 -29.39
N ASN A 177 5.15 1.63 -30.71
CA ASN A 177 5.03 2.86 -31.49
C ASN A 177 3.88 3.77 -31.00
N GLU A 178 2.83 3.21 -30.41
CA GLU A 178 1.73 3.98 -29.82
C GLU A 178 2.15 4.87 -28.64
N TYR A 179 3.17 4.46 -27.87
CA TYR A 179 3.60 5.19 -26.66
C TYR A 179 4.93 5.92 -26.83
N ILE A 180 5.87 5.36 -27.60
CA ILE A 180 7.20 5.96 -27.79
C ILE A 180 7.43 6.59 -29.16
N GLY A 181 6.58 6.31 -30.15
CA GLY A 181 6.67 6.86 -31.50
C GLY A 181 5.90 8.17 -31.70
N GLY A 182 6.08 8.78 -32.87
CA GLY A 182 5.38 10.00 -33.29
C GLY A 182 6.00 11.32 -32.80
N GLU A 183 5.35 12.44 -33.11
CA GLU A 183 5.85 13.79 -32.77
C GLU A 183 5.70 14.15 -31.28
N ASN A 184 4.69 13.59 -30.61
CA ASN A 184 4.41 13.85 -29.19
C ASN A 184 4.14 12.52 -28.46
N PRO A 185 5.18 11.70 -28.23
CA PRO A 185 5.03 10.40 -27.61
C PRO A 185 4.49 10.54 -26.18
N VAL A 186 3.62 9.59 -25.80
CA VAL A 186 3.06 9.50 -24.43
C VAL A 186 4.19 9.48 -23.42
N PHE A 187 5.24 8.70 -23.70
CA PHE A 187 6.38 8.52 -22.80
C PHE A 187 7.53 9.52 -23.02
N ARG A 188 7.32 10.69 -23.68
CA ARG A 188 8.26 11.86 -23.76
C ARG A 188 9.74 11.54 -23.48
N ASP A 189 10.73 11.43 -24.35
CA ASP A 189 12.17 11.16 -24.01
C ASP A 189 12.68 10.19 -22.88
N GLN A 190 11.87 9.69 -21.93
CA GLN A 190 12.18 8.74 -20.86
C GLN A 190 12.79 7.45 -21.41
N ASP A 191 13.65 6.85 -20.58
CA ASP A 191 14.05 5.45 -20.71
C ASP A 191 12.79 4.57 -20.80
N PHE A 192 12.85 3.53 -21.63
CA PHE A 192 11.72 2.62 -21.82
C PHE A 192 12.15 1.19 -21.53
N HIS A 193 11.46 0.56 -20.57
CA HIS A 193 11.76 -0.80 -20.15
C HIS A 193 10.94 -1.80 -20.96
N ILE A 194 11.61 -2.71 -21.66
CA ILE A 194 10.98 -3.70 -22.55
C ILE A 194 10.71 -5.05 -21.86
N GLY A 195 11.01 -5.15 -20.56
CA GLY A 195 10.78 -6.33 -19.73
C GLY A 195 11.85 -7.40 -19.92
N THR A 196 11.46 -8.55 -20.48
CA THR A 196 12.31 -9.69 -20.91
C THR A 196 12.71 -10.70 -19.83
N ASP A 197 12.11 -10.65 -18.65
CA ASP A 197 12.31 -11.65 -17.61
C ASP A 197 11.51 -12.93 -17.85
N GLU A 198 11.93 -13.98 -17.14
CA GLU A 198 11.25 -15.26 -16.98
C GLU A 198 10.81 -16.05 -18.22
N TYR A 199 11.23 -15.65 -19.43
CA TYR A 199 10.88 -16.35 -20.65
C TYR A 199 11.52 -17.76 -20.70
N ASN A 200 10.69 -18.80 -20.79
CA ASN A 200 11.14 -20.21 -20.82
C ASN A 200 10.82 -20.93 -22.14
N GLY A 201 10.78 -20.15 -23.23
CA GLY A 201 10.51 -20.63 -24.59
C GLY A 201 11.75 -20.91 -25.43
N ASP A 202 11.77 -20.38 -26.65
CA ASP A 202 12.89 -20.52 -27.58
C ASP A 202 13.99 -19.48 -27.33
N ASN A 203 15.17 -19.92 -26.86
CA ASN A 203 16.28 -19.03 -26.53
C ASN A 203 16.77 -18.19 -27.72
N GLU A 204 16.93 -18.79 -28.91
CA GLU A 204 17.44 -18.04 -30.07
C GLU A 204 16.45 -16.97 -30.53
N GLY A 205 15.16 -17.31 -30.61
CA GLY A 205 14.09 -16.39 -30.92
C GLY A 205 13.95 -15.27 -29.89
N PHE A 206 14.07 -15.59 -28.60
CA PHE A 206 14.10 -14.59 -27.53
C PHE A 206 15.24 -13.59 -27.70
N ARG A 207 16.45 -14.05 -28.04
CA ARG A 207 17.61 -13.17 -28.23
C ARG A 207 17.49 -12.31 -29.49
N MET A 208 16.92 -12.86 -30.56
CA MET A 208 16.57 -12.08 -31.76
C MET A 208 15.51 -11.02 -31.45
N PHE A 209 14.47 -11.39 -30.72
CA PHE A 209 13.41 -10.49 -30.26
C PHE A 209 13.98 -9.37 -29.40
N THR A 210 14.83 -9.70 -28.42
CA THR A 210 15.50 -8.73 -27.55
C THR A 210 16.32 -7.74 -28.37
N ASN A 211 17.17 -8.22 -29.30
CA ASN A 211 17.94 -7.33 -30.19
C ASN A 211 17.04 -6.37 -30.97
N ASN A 212 15.97 -6.88 -31.57
CA ASN A 212 15.04 -6.07 -32.35
C ASN A 212 14.46 -4.91 -31.53
N TYR A 213 14.05 -5.16 -30.28
CA TYR A 213 13.44 -4.12 -29.46
C TYR A 213 14.44 -3.22 -28.73
N LEU A 214 15.65 -3.70 -28.45
CA LEU A 214 16.74 -2.79 -28.06
C LEU A 214 17.01 -1.77 -29.17
N ASP A 215 17.09 -2.22 -30.42
CA ASP A 215 17.30 -1.34 -31.57
C ASP A 215 16.08 -0.43 -31.82
N PHE A 216 14.86 -0.96 -31.76
CA PHE A 216 13.62 -0.19 -31.93
C PHE A 216 13.54 1.01 -30.98
N VAL A 217 13.89 0.82 -29.71
CA VAL A 217 13.84 1.89 -28.70
C VAL A 217 14.94 2.92 -28.95
N LYS A 218 16.15 2.48 -29.30
CA LYS A 218 17.26 3.37 -29.67
C LYS A 218 16.94 4.20 -30.91
N ASP A 219 16.31 3.58 -31.92
CA ASP A 219 15.89 4.24 -33.16
C ASP A 219 14.81 5.30 -32.92
N ASN A 220 14.04 5.18 -31.82
CA ASN A 220 13.10 6.19 -31.34
C ASN A 220 13.76 7.22 -30.38
N GLY A 221 15.10 7.23 -30.29
CA GLY A 221 15.86 8.25 -29.57
C GLY A 221 15.90 8.09 -28.05
N ARG A 222 15.70 6.86 -27.54
CA ARG A 222 15.58 6.55 -26.11
C ARG A 222 16.60 5.49 -25.67
N THR A 223 16.86 5.44 -24.38
CA THR A 223 17.63 4.33 -23.79
C THR A 223 16.69 3.15 -23.52
N PRO A 224 16.91 1.97 -24.14
CA PRO A 224 16.20 0.77 -23.72
C PRO A 224 16.70 0.28 -22.37
N ARG A 225 15.74 -0.15 -21.55
CA ARG A 225 15.98 -0.87 -20.30
C ARG A 225 15.39 -2.28 -20.36
N LEU A 226 16.01 -3.24 -19.68
CA LEU A 226 15.52 -4.62 -19.64
C LEU A 226 15.93 -5.35 -18.36
N TRP A 227 15.16 -6.38 -17.98
CA TRP A 227 15.55 -7.33 -16.95
C TRP A 227 16.66 -8.23 -17.45
N GLY A 228 17.65 -8.48 -16.60
CA GLY A 228 18.76 -9.36 -16.95
C GLY A 228 18.35 -10.83 -17.03
N SER A 229 18.36 -11.39 -18.25
CA SER A 229 17.98 -12.79 -18.52
C SER A 229 19.02 -13.58 -19.33
N LEU A 230 20.08 -12.94 -19.82
CA LEU A 230 20.94 -13.49 -20.86
C LEU A 230 21.93 -14.57 -20.40
N SER A 231 22.16 -14.71 -19.09
CA SER A 231 22.97 -15.83 -18.56
C SER A 231 22.16 -17.12 -18.50
N GLN A 232 20.89 -17.04 -18.12
CA GLN A 232 19.97 -18.18 -18.14
C GLN A 232 19.50 -18.51 -19.56
N ILE A 233 19.15 -17.48 -20.34
CA ILE A 233 18.72 -17.61 -21.74
C ILE A 233 19.93 -17.37 -22.68
N GLY A 234 20.95 -18.21 -22.51
CA GLY A 234 22.15 -18.21 -23.35
C GLY A 234 21.86 -18.71 -24.78
N GLY A 235 22.72 -18.33 -25.74
CA GLY A 235 22.59 -18.78 -27.12
C GLY A 235 23.15 -17.78 -28.14
N GLN A 236 22.73 -17.94 -29.39
CA GLN A 236 22.96 -17.00 -30.48
C GLN A 236 21.62 -16.42 -30.98
N PRO A 237 21.61 -15.21 -31.57
CA PRO A 237 22.73 -14.28 -31.70
C PRO A 237 23.18 -13.69 -30.35
N SER A 238 24.37 -13.08 -30.30
CA SER A 238 24.76 -12.22 -29.17
C SER A 238 23.79 -11.04 -29.03
N VAL A 239 23.63 -10.52 -27.82
CA VAL A 239 22.79 -9.34 -27.54
C VAL A 239 23.71 -8.24 -27.02
N PRO A 240 24.19 -7.33 -27.88
CA PRO A 240 25.12 -6.28 -27.48
C PRO A 240 24.42 -5.23 -26.63
N GLY A 241 25.01 -4.91 -25.48
CA GLY A 241 24.41 -4.02 -24.48
C GLY A 241 24.70 -2.54 -24.66
N GLU A 242 25.50 -2.15 -25.65
CA GLU A 242 25.93 -0.74 -25.81
C GLU A 242 24.73 0.19 -25.98
N GLY A 243 24.61 1.18 -25.08
CA GLY A 243 23.49 2.11 -25.02
C GLY A 243 22.19 1.52 -24.45
N ALA A 244 22.27 0.39 -23.74
CA ALA A 244 21.15 -0.22 -23.02
C ALA A 244 21.49 -0.39 -21.54
N THR A 245 20.46 -0.26 -20.69
CA THR A 245 20.57 -0.42 -19.24
C THR A 245 19.89 -1.71 -18.80
N MET A 246 20.53 -2.50 -17.94
CA MET A 246 20.01 -3.78 -17.46
C MET A 246 19.81 -3.80 -15.95
N ASN A 247 18.60 -4.16 -15.54
CA ASN A 247 18.30 -4.45 -14.14
C ASN A 247 18.80 -5.87 -13.81
N ILE A 248 19.83 -5.97 -12.96
CA ILE A 248 20.34 -7.25 -12.50
C ILE A 248 19.53 -7.67 -11.28
N TRP A 249 18.45 -8.40 -11.54
CA TRP A 249 17.50 -8.81 -10.50
C TRP A 249 17.81 -10.16 -9.88
N ASN A 250 18.39 -11.10 -10.64
CA ASN A 250 18.78 -12.41 -10.14
C ASN A 250 20.07 -12.88 -10.79
N LEU A 251 21.04 -13.29 -9.97
CA LEU A 251 22.39 -13.66 -10.43
C LEU A 251 22.47 -14.97 -11.21
N GLY A 252 21.43 -15.80 -11.17
CA GLY A 252 21.29 -16.95 -12.06
C GLY A 252 20.78 -16.55 -13.45
N TRP A 253 19.93 -15.53 -13.51
CA TRP A 253 19.35 -15.02 -14.76
C TRP A 253 20.31 -14.12 -15.53
N ALA A 254 21.05 -13.25 -14.83
CA ALA A 254 22.11 -12.44 -15.39
C ALA A 254 23.30 -12.29 -14.43
N ASP A 255 24.48 -12.74 -14.89
CA ASP A 255 25.73 -12.47 -14.21
C ASP A 255 26.18 -11.02 -14.47
N PRO A 256 26.34 -10.18 -13.43
CA PRO A 256 26.60 -8.75 -13.62
C PRO A 256 27.92 -8.46 -14.33
N VAL A 257 28.95 -9.30 -14.15
CA VAL A 257 30.24 -9.12 -14.81
C VAL A 257 30.14 -9.51 -16.29
N ALA A 258 29.42 -10.58 -16.60
CA ALA A 258 29.14 -10.97 -17.97
C ALA A 258 28.34 -9.87 -18.70
N MET A 259 27.31 -9.30 -18.07
CA MET A 259 26.50 -8.25 -18.70
C MET A 259 27.29 -6.95 -18.92
N ILE A 260 28.16 -6.57 -17.99
CA ILE A 260 29.12 -5.47 -18.20
C ILE A 260 30.00 -5.76 -19.42
N ASN A 261 30.52 -6.98 -19.57
CA ASN A 261 31.38 -7.35 -20.70
C ASN A 261 30.64 -7.39 -22.04
N GLU A 262 29.33 -7.64 -22.04
CA GLU A 262 28.46 -7.50 -23.22
C GLU A 262 28.11 -6.03 -23.54
N GLY A 263 28.52 -5.09 -22.69
CA GLY A 263 28.40 -3.65 -22.91
C GLY A 263 27.22 -2.96 -22.23
N PHE A 264 26.46 -3.68 -21.39
CA PHE A 264 25.31 -3.09 -20.68
C PHE A 264 25.77 -2.14 -19.57
N ASP A 265 25.08 -1.02 -19.43
CA ASP A 265 24.99 -0.33 -18.15
C ASP A 265 24.11 -1.17 -17.21
N ILE A 266 24.42 -1.25 -15.92
CA ILE A 266 23.71 -2.11 -14.97
C ILE A 266 23.19 -1.32 -13.77
N ILE A 267 22.01 -1.70 -13.32
CA ILE A 267 21.39 -1.27 -12.07
C ILE A 267 21.29 -2.50 -11.15
N ASN A 268 21.70 -2.33 -9.89
CA ASN A 268 21.54 -3.39 -8.90
C ASN A 268 20.10 -3.44 -8.38
N THR A 269 19.38 -4.49 -8.78
CA THR A 269 18.00 -4.74 -8.36
C THR A 269 17.88 -6.13 -7.73
N ASP A 270 18.92 -6.61 -7.06
CA ASP A 270 19.02 -8.02 -6.61
C ASP A 270 17.87 -8.44 -5.68
N ASP A 271 17.16 -9.50 -6.09
CA ASP A 271 15.99 -10.09 -5.44
C ASP A 271 16.27 -10.52 -3.98
N SER A 272 17.51 -10.91 -3.73
CA SER A 272 18.00 -11.38 -2.45
C SER A 272 17.97 -10.29 -1.38
N ASN A 273 18.06 -9.01 -1.77
CA ASN A 273 18.07 -7.88 -0.85
C ASN A 273 17.02 -6.80 -1.09
N LEU A 274 16.51 -6.67 -2.30
CA LEU A 274 15.83 -5.45 -2.73
C LEU A 274 14.38 -5.72 -3.21
N TYR A 275 13.91 -6.97 -3.16
CA TYR A 275 12.53 -7.30 -3.48
C TYR A 275 11.65 -7.37 -2.24
N MET A 276 10.47 -6.77 -2.36
CA MET A 276 9.35 -6.96 -1.46
C MET A 276 8.18 -7.60 -2.22
N VAL A 277 7.60 -8.64 -1.63
CA VAL A 277 6.34 -9.23 -2.08
C VAL A 277 5.39 -9.26 -0.89
N PRO A 278 4.47 -8.29 -0.78
CA PRO A 278 3.70 -8.13 0.42
C PRO A 278 2.83 -9.35 0.75
N GLY A 279 2.92 -9.83 1.99
CA GLY A 279 2.18 -10.99 2.50
C GLY A 279 2.59 -12.35 1.92
N ALA A 280 3.60 -12.42 1.06
CA ALA A 280 4.11 -13.70 0.55
C ALA A 280 5.02 -14.43 1.54
N ASN A 281 5.09 -15.76 1.40
CA ASN A 281 6.01 -16.61 2.16
C ASN A 281 7.37 -16.82 1.46
N TYR A 282 7.63 -16.06 0.40
CA TYR A 282 8.87 -15.98 -0.35
C TYR A 282 9.22 -14.50 -0.56
N TYR A 283 10.49 -14.21 -0.84
CA TYR A 283 11.05 -12.86 -0.72
C TYR A 283 10.71 -12.25 0.65
N ARG A 284 10.51 -10.93 0.72
CA ARG A 284 10.35 -10.20 1.97
C ARG A 284 9.01 -9.48 1.99
N ASP A 285 8.30 -9.54 3.11
CA ASP A 285 7.17 -8.66 3.34
C ASP A 285 7.64 -7.21 3.61
N TYR A 286 8.70 -7.09 4.42
CA TYR A 286 9.44 -5.84 4.67
C TYR A 286 10.94 -6.08 4.45
N LEU A 287 11.65 -5.12 3.86
CA LEU A 287 13.10 -5.21 3.76
C LEU A 287 13.76 -5.20 5.15
N ASN A 288 14.94 -5.80 5.26
CA ASN A 288 15.74 -5.67 6.48
C ASN A 288 16.46 -4.32 6.50
N TYR A 289 15.74 -3.27 6.87
CA TYR A 289 16.18 -1.87 6.83
C TYR A 289 17.50 -1.64 7.58
N LYS A 290 17.64 -2.22 8.78
CA LYS A 290 18.88 -2.11 9.57
C LYS A 290 20.06 -2.76 8.85
N SER A 291 19.89 -3.99 8.36
CA SER A 291 20.96 -4.68 7.63
C SER A 291 21.33 -3.96 6.34
N LEU A 292 20.35 -3.41 5.62
CA LEU A 292 20.60 -2.64 4.39
C LEU A 292 21.38 -1.36 4.71
N TYR A 293 20.94 -0.61 5.71
CA TYR A 293 21.62 0.59 6.16
C TYR A 293 23.09 0.29 6.53
N GLU A 294 23.31 -0.72 7.38
CA GLU A 294 24.63 -1.02 7.94
C GLU A 294 25.57 -1.73 6.96
N ASN A 295 25.05 -2.54 6.01
CA ASN A 295 25.88 -3.50 5.28
C ASN A 295 25.69 -3.54 3.76
N TRP A 296 24.59 -3.00 3.22
CA TRP A 296 24.35 -3.02 1.79
C TRP A 296 24.96 -1.81 1.10
N GLU A 297 25.46 -2.01 -0.11
CA GLU A 297 26.00 -0.96 -0.96
C GLU A 297 25.55 -1.27 -2.40
N PRO A 298 25.25 -0.26 -3.24
CA PRO A 298 24.74 -0.50 -4.60
C PRO A 298 25.65 -1.37 -5.46
N ASN A 299 26.96 -1.37 -5.20
CA ASN A 299 27.94 -2.19 -5.93
C ASN A 299 28.09 -3.63 -5.41
N THR A 300 27.27 -4.04 -4.44
CA THR A 300 27.30 -5.39 -3.85
C THR A 300 26.06 -6.17 -4.27
N PHE A 301 26.28 -7.22 -5.05
CA PHE A 301 25.22 -8.11 -5.52
C PHE A 301 25.30 -9.41 -4.74
N ARG A 302 24.15 -9.91 -4.26
CA ARG A 302 24.08 -11.19 -3.54
C ARG A 302 23.09 -12.13 -4.20
N GLY A 303 23.38 -13.42 -4.08
CA GLY A 303 22.58 -14.53 -4.58
C GLY A 303 23.36 -15.82 -4.28
N ASN A 304 23.36 -16.79 -5.20
CA ASN A 304 24.19 -17.99 -5.07
C ASN A 304 25.69 -17.69 -5.05
N TYR A 305 26.10 -16.58 -5.67
CA TYR A 305 27.43 -16.00 -5.60
C TYR A 305 27.33 -14.57 -5.05
N SER A 306 28.43 -14.01 -4.57
CA SER A 306 28.49 -12.61 -4.16
C SER A 306 29.49 -11.87 -5.04
N TYR A 307 29.03 -10.83 -5.72
CA TYR A 307 29.87 -9.96 -6.52
C TYR A 307 30.00 -8.61 -5.84
N LYS A 308 31.21 -8.05 -5.93
CA LYS A 308 31.43 -6.65 -5.58
C LYS A 308 32.07 -5.96 -6.77
N ILE A 309 31.27 -5.26 -7.54
CA ILE A 309 31.73 -4.43 -8.66
C ILE A 309 32.49 -3.23 -8.07
N PRO A 310 33.56 -2.72 -8.69
CA PRO A 310 34.17 -1.48 -8.24
C PRO A 310 33.11 -0.38 -8.15
N ALA A 311 33.02 0.33 -7.01
CA ALA A 311 31.93 1.30 -6.78
C ALA A 311 31.89 2.43 -7.82
N GLY A 312 33.03 2.78 -8.42
CA GLY A 312 33.13 3.77 -9.50
C GLY A 312 33.21 3.16 -10.89
N HIS A 313 32.76 1.92 -11.10
CA HIS A 313 32.71 1.33 -12.42
C HIS A 313 31.73 2.13 -13.31
N PRO A 314 32.11 2.57 -14.52
CA PRO A 314 31.30 3.51 -15.31
C PRO A 314 29.95 2.93 -15.75
N GLN A 315 29.87 1.60 -15.87
CA GLN A 315 28.64 0.88 -16.20
C GLN A 315 27.80 0.50 -14.98
N LEU A 316 28.21 0.81 -13.75
CA LEU A 316 27.35 0.62 -12.58
C LEU A 316 26.63 1.93 -12.26
N LYS A 317 25.34 2.01 -12.59
CA LYS A 317 24.57 3.26 -12.48
C LYS A 317 24.01 3.53 -11.10
N GLY A 318 23.73 2.46 -10.35
CA GLY A 318 23.23 2.56 -8.98
C GLY A 318 22.44 1.34 -8.57
N GLY A 319 21.36 1.54 -7.84
CA GLY A 319 20.50 0.47 -7.35
C GLY A 319 19.03 0.82 -7.40
N MET A 320 18.19 -0.19 -7.24
CA MET A 320 16.75 -0.08 -7.27
C MET A 320 16.14 -1.16 -6.38
N PHE A 321 15.11 -0.80 -5.60
CA PHE A 321 14.27 -1.79 -4.92
C PHE A 321 12.93 -1.93 -5.63
N ALA A 322 12.28 -3.08 -5.47
CA ALA A 322 11.03 -3.39 -6.15
C ALA A 322 9.96 -3.85 -5.16
N ILE A 323 8.72 -3.38 -5.35
CA ILE A 323 7.54 -3.98 -4.74
C ILE A 323 6.75 -4.68 -5.84
N TRP A 324 6.69 -6.00 -5.75
CA TRP A 324 5.90 -6.85 -6.64
C TRP A 324 4.59 -7.27 -5.97
N ASN A 325 3.48 -7.21 -6.70
CA ASN A 325 2.15 -7.51 -6.19
C ASN A 325 1.68 -8.91 -6.65
N ASP A 326 2.48 -9.94 -6.34
CA ASP A 326 2.27 -11.33 -6.80
C ASP A 326 0.95 -11.95 -6.33
N LEU A 327 0.50 -11.58 -5.12
CA LEU A 327 -0.66 -12.17 -4.47
C LEU A 327 -1.95 -11.48 -4.90
N ILE A 328 -2.38 -11.81 -6.12
CA ILE A 328 -3.60 -11.35 -6.79
C ILE A 328 -4.45 -12.54 -7.28
N GLY A 329 -5.58 -12.27 -7.95
CA GLY A 329 -6.44 -13.30 -8.53
C GLY A 329 -6.95 -14.29 -7.47
N ALA A 330 -6.78 -15.59 -7.71
CA ALA A 330 -7.19 -16.64 -6.78
C ALA A 330 -6.44 -16.58 -5.43
N ARG A 331 -5.29 -15.91 -5.39
CA ARG A 331 -4.43 -15.76 -4.20
C ARG A 331 -4.44 -14.36 -3.62
N ALA A 332 -5.41 -13.53 -4.02
CA ALA A 332 -5.51 -12.13 -3.61
C ALA A 332 -5.54 -11.92 -2.10
N ASN A 333 -4.53 -11.25 -1.54
CA ASN A 333 -4.40 -10.99 -0.10
C ASN A 333 -5.08 -9.69 0.38
N GLY A 334 -5.69 -8.90 -0.52
CA GLY A 334 -6.41 -7.67 -0.15
C GLY A 334 -5.53 -6.48 0.24
N ILE A 335 -4.25 -6.48 -0.14
CA ILE A 335 -3.34 -5.38 0.16
C ILE A 335 -3.76 -4.05 -0.46
N SER A 336 -3.58 -2.96 0.30
CA SER A 336 -3.89 -1.61 -0.14
C SER A 336 -2.68 -0.73 -0.39
N GLU A 337 -2.94 0.42 -1.02
CA GLU A 337 -1.98 1.51 -1.18
C GLU A 337 -1.35 1.96 0.16
N LEU A 338 -2.12 2.01 1.24
CA LEU A 338 -1.59 2.31 2.59
C LEU A 338 -0.60 1.25 3.08
N ASP A 339 -0.89 -0.02 2.82
CA ASP A 339 -0.02 -1.13 3.19
C ASP A 339 1.28 -1.15 2.34
N ILE A 340 1.18 -0.75 1.07
CA ILE A 340 2.35 -0.56 0.19
C ILE A 340 3.19 0.60 0.70
N PHE A 341 2.57 1.73 1.03
CA PHE A 341 3.26 2.91 1.54
C PHE A 341 4.02 2.62 2.84
N ASP A 342 3.44 1.82 3.74
CA ASP A 342 4.08 1.41 4.99
C ASP A 342 5.39 0.61 4.76
N ARG A 343 5.44 -0.20 3.70
CA ARG A 343 6.64 -0.95 3.27
C ARG A 343 7.64 -0.09 2.51
N MET A 344 7.12 0.79 1.65
CA MET A 344 7.90 1.63 0.76
C MET A 344 8.64 2.73 1.51
N MET A 345 7.98 3.42 2.45
CA MET A 345 8.54 4.62 3.07
C MET A 345 9.88 4.37 3.79
N PRO A 346 10.03 3.32 4.64
CA PRO A 346 11.32 3.03 5.26
C PRO A 346 12.38 2.56 4.25
N ALA A 347 11.97 1.92 3.15
CA ALA A 347 12.89 1.53 2.07
C ALA A 347 13.45 2.75 1.34
N VAL A 348 12.60 3.71 0.98
CA VAL A 348 13.00 4.99 0.37
C VAL A 348 13.98 5.72 1.29
N GLN A 349 13.67 5.83 2.58
CA GLN A 349 14.55 6.47 3.57
C GLN A 349 15.93 5.81 3.62
N VAL A 350 15.99 4.49 3.80
CA VAL A 350 17.27 3.79 3.94
C VAL A 350 18.06 3.80 2.63
N LEU A 351 17.44 3.41 1.52
CA LEU A 351 18.15 3.19 0.27
C LEU A 351 18.57 4.50 -0.39
N SER A 352 17.81 5.59 -0.21
CA SER A 352 18.27 6.91 -0.65
C SER A 352 19.59 7.31 0.01
N GLU A 353 19.73 7.13 1.32
CA GLU A 353 20.99 7.38 2.04
C GLU A 353 22.13 6.54 1.45
N LYS A 354 21.88 5.24 1.20
CA LYS A 354 22.90 4.32 0.68
C LYS A 354 23.34 4.60 -0.76
N MET A 355 22.48 5.22 -1.55
CA MET A 355 22.79 5.56 -2.95
C MET A 355 23.27 7.01 -3.12
N TRP A 356 22.95 7.89 -2.16
CA TRP A 356 23.38 9.28 -2.16
C TRP A 356 24.68 9.52 -1.39
N SER A 357 24.77 8.99 -0.16
CA SER A 357 25.87 9.25 0.78
C SER A 357 27.07 8.31 0.57
N THR A 358 28.21 8.72 1.12
CA THR A 358 29.46 7.94 1.12
C THR A 358 29.76 7.28 2.46
N ASP A 359 29.19 7.80 3.56
CA ASP A 359 29.45 7.35 4.92
C ASP A 359 28.15 7.33 5.74
N ASN A 360 27.99 6.31 6.58
CA ASN A 360 26.95 6.30 7.61
C ASN A 360 27.53 6.95 8.89
N GLU A 361 27.39 8.26 9.05
CA GLU A 361 27.86 8.95 10.27
C GLU A 361 27.02 8.62 11.51
N LYS A 362 25.79 8.14 11.30
CA LYS A 362 24.82 7.79 12.34
C LYS A 362 24.70 6.28 12.53
N SER A 363 24.37 5.85 13.74
CA SER A 363 23.81 4.52 13.95
C SER A 363 22.44 4.41 13.26
N PHE A 364 21.99 3.18 12.98
CA PHE A 364 20.67 2.98 12.38
C PHE A 364 19.52 3.62 13.18
N ASN A 365 19.59 3.56 14.52
CA ASN A 365 18.56 4.16 15.38
C ASN A 365 18.56 5.69 15.28
N GLU A 366 19.73 6.33 15.32
CA GLU A 366 19.83 7.79 15.16
C GLU A 366 19.40 8.25 13.77
N PHE A 367 19.69 7.45 12.73
CA PHE A 367 19.18 7.68 11.39
C PHE A 367 17.66 7.59 11.36
N LYS A 368 17.08 6.54 11.96
CA LYS A 368 15.63 6.33 12.00
C LYS A 368 14.93 7.47 12.72
N ASP A 369 15.44 7.92 13.87
CA ASP A 369 14.85 9.03 14.62
C ASP A 369 14.77 10.30 13.75
N VAL A 370 15.84 10.61 13.00
CA VAL A 370 15.86 11.75 12.07
C VAL A 370 14.91 11.54 10.89
N ALA A 371 14.87 10.32 10.33
CA ALA A 371 13.99 10.00 9.21
C ALA A 371 12.51 10.09 9.60
N ASP A 372 12.15 9.64 10.80
CA ASP A 372 10.79 9.75 11.37
C ASP A 372 10.41 11.21 11.63
N GLU A 373 11.34 12.03 12.17
CA GLU A 373 11.11 13.47 12.40
C GLU A 373 10.91 14.25 11.09
N VAL A 374 11.66 13.92 10.05
CA VAL A 374 11.53 14.52 8.73
C VAL A 374 10.28 14.02 8.00
N GLY A 375 9.92 12.75 8.14
CA GLY A 375 8.68 12.18 7.63
C GLY A 375 8.45 12.35 6.13
N THR A 376 7.21 12.65 5.74
CA THR A 376 6.76 12.73 4.34
C THR A 376 7.13 14.06 3.66
N ALA A 377 6.98 14.10 2.34
CA ALA A 377 7.22 15.31 1.56
C ALA A 377 6.22 16.44 1.93
N PRO A 378 6.59 17.72 1.77
CA PRO A 378 5.63 18.82 1.91
C PRO A 378 4.43 18.64 0.97
N ASN A 379 3.23 18.99 1.45
CA ASN A 379 1.97 18.86 0.70
C ASN A 379 1.68 17.42 0.23
N THR A 380 2.02 16.43 1.05
CA THR A 380 1.63 15.02 0.89
C THR A 380 0.97 14.52 2.17
N ASN A 381 0.01 13.62 2.05
CA ASN A 381 -0.69 13.00 3.18
C ASN A 381 -1.05 11.54 2.88
N PRO A 382 -0.06 10.67 2.63
CA PRO A 382 -0.30 9.29 2.22
C PRO A 382 -0.96 8.44 3.32
N ARG A 383 -0.94 8.92 4.58
CA ARG A 383 -1.55 8.24 5.74
C ARG A 383 -2.94 8.76 6.08
N TYR A 384 -3.48 9.75 5.35
CA TYR A 384 -4.74 10.40 5.70
C TYR A 384 -4.75 10.88 7.16
N GLU A 385 -3.65 11.49 7.59
CA GLU A 385 -3.54 12.15 8.89
C GLU A 385 -4.42 13.40 8.91
N VAL A 386 -5.11 13.61 10.03
CA VAL A 386 -5.98 14.77 10.25
C VAL A 386 -5.48 15.50 11.47
N ALA A 387 -5.36 16.82 11.38
CA ALA A 387 -4.97 17.63 12.52
C ALA A 387 -6.01 17.51 13.64
N SER A 388 -5.56 17.48 14.89
CA SER A 388 -6.48 17.47 16.04
C SER A 388 -5.85 18.17 17.25
N VAL A 389 -6.67 18.80 18.07
CA VAL A 389 -6.28 19.39 19.36
C VAL A 389 -6.24 18.36 20.50
N GLY A 390 -6.82 17.16 20.28
CA GLY A 390 -6.88 16.08 21.26
C GLY A 390 -7.12 14.69 20.63
N GLU A 391 -7.44 13.71 21.46
CA GLU A 391 -7.71 12.33 21.02
C GLU A 391 -9.00 12.21 20.21
N THR A 392 -10.06 12.91 20.62
CA THR A 392 -11.31 13.01 19.86
C THR A 392 -11.13 13.94 18.67
N LEU A 393 -11.35 13.42 17.47
CA LEU A 393 -11.24 14.13 16.20
C LEU A 393 -12.57 14.80 15.80
N ILE A 394 -13.66 14.04 15.87
CA ILE A 394 -15.02 14.47 15.54
C ILE A 394 -15.93 14.03 16.68
N ASP A 395 -16.86 14.90 17.08
CA ASP A 395 -17.89 14.59 18.06
C ASP A 395 -19.22 15.28 17.70
N TYR A 396 -20.08 14.58 16.97
CA TYR A 396 -21.42 15.06 16.60
C TYR A 396 -22.49 14.35 17.44
N ASP A 397 -22.95 15.00 18.50
CA ASP A 397 -24.04 14.53 19.38
C ASP A 397 -25.44 14.98 18.91
N PHE A 398 -25.48 15.85 17.90
CA PHE A 398 -26.67 16.48 17.29
C PHE A 398 -27.65 17.19 18.23
N ASN A 399 -27.36 17.27 19.53
CA ASN A 399 -28.20 17.90 20.54
C ASN A 399 -28.22 19.42 20.43
N ASN A 400 -27.15 19.99 19.86
CA ASN A 400 -26.97 21.42 19.67
C ASN A 400 -26.74 21.72 18.19
N GLY A 401 -27.61 22.56 17.61
CA GLY A 401 -27.50 22.97 16.21
C GLY A 401 -28.78 22.75 15.41
N SER A 402 -28.63 22.64 14.10
CA SER A 402 -29.72 22.32 13.15
C SER A 402 -29.18 21.45 12.02
N GLU A 403 -30.05 20.94 11.16
CA GLU A 403 -29.62 20.22 9.94
C GLU A 403 -28.68 21.06 9.05
N ASN A 404 -28.68 22.39 9.17
CA ASN A 404 -27.80 23.29 8.39
C ASN A 404 -26.47 23.64 9.09
N GLU A 405 -26.31 23.25 10.36
CA GLU A 405 -25.09 23.50 11.14
C GLU A 405 -25.06 22.53 12.32
N MET A 406 -24.35 21.41 12.13
CA MET A 406 -24.11 20.38 13.13
C MET A 406 -22.78 20.68 13.81
N VAL A 407 -22.83 20.90 15.12
CA VAL A 407 -21.68 21.36 15.89
C VAL A 407 -20.73 20.20 16.20
N ASP A 408 -19.44 20.41 15.97
CA ASP A 408 -18.37 19.53 16.43
C ASP A 408 -17.97 19.86 17.87
N ASN A 409 -18.26 18.96 18.80
CA ASN A 409 -17.95 19.14 20.22
C ASN A 409 -16.50 18.74 20.59
N SER A 410 -15.70 18.21 19.66
CA SER A 410 -14.33 17.75 19.91
C SER A 410 -13.35 18.90 20.22
N GLY A 411 -13.73 20.14 19.90
CA GLY A 411 -12.87 21.32 19.98
C GLY A 411 -12.04 21.60 18.72
N ASN A 412 -12.14 20.73 17.70
CA ASN A 412 -11.46 20.94 16.41
C ASN A 412 -12.20 21.91 15.49
N ASN A 413 -13.50 22.15 15.73
CA ASN A 413 -14.37 22.99 14.92
C ASN A 413 -14.61 22.42 13.52
N TYR A 414 -14.66 21.10 13.41
CA TYR A 414 -15.05 20.39 12.20
C TYR A 414 -16.57 20.37 12.04
N ASN A 415 -17.25 21.52 12.14
CA ASN A 415 -18.71 21.57 12.01
C ASN A 415 -19.17 21.05 10.64
N ALA A 416 -20.33 20.38 10.61
CA ALA A 416 -20.85 19.69 9.45
C ALA A 416 -22.20 20.27 8.99
N THR A 417 -22.61 19.98 7.75
CA THR A 417 -23.85 20.51 7.17
C THR A 417 -24.64 19.42 6.45
N GLY A 418 -25.94 19.35 6.71
CA GLY A 418 -26.83 18.34 6.17
C GLY A 418 -27.46 18.72 4.83
N SER A 419 -27.64 17.70 3.97
CA SER A 419 -28.34 17.74 2.69
C SER A 419 -29.38 16.63 2.64
N ASN A 420 -30.65 16.99 2.51
CA ASN A 420 -31.79 16.06 2.53
C ASN A 420 -31.82 15.17 3.78
N VAL A 421 -31.58 15.78 4.93
CA VAL A 421 -31.65 15.15 6.26
C VAL A 421 -32.56 15.98 7.17
N GLU A 422 -33.06 15.37 8.25
CA GLU A 422 -33.89 16.05 9.24
C GLU A 422 -33.43 15.74 10.66
N VAL A 423 -33.40 16.74 11.54
CA VAL A 423 -33.22 16.52 12.97
C VAL A 423 -34.50 15.91 13.56
N ILE A 424 -34.37 14.77 14.22
CA ILE A 424 -35.46 14.03 14.88
C ILE A 424 -35.11 13.74 16.35
N ASP A 425 -36.03 13.14 17.10
CA ASP A 425 -35.72 12.61 18.43
C ASP A 425 -34.88 11.32 18.32
N GLY A 426 -33.75 11.28 19.03
CA GLY A 426 -32.81 10.16 19.08
C GLY A 426 -33.16 9.12 20.14
N GLU A 427 -32.22 8.22 20.46
CA GLU A 427 -32.35 7.32 21.62
C GLU A 427 -32.31 8.14 22.92
N ASP A 428 -31.32 9.01 23.04
CA ASP A 428 -31.09 9.93 24.14
C ASP A 428 -30.75 11.33 23.60
N GLY A 429 -31.77 12.08 23.17
CA GLY A 429 -31.58 13.46 22.67
C GLY A 429 -32.05 13.64 21.23
N LYS A 430 -31.16 14.09 20.36
CA LYS A 430 -31.46 14.37 18.95
C LYS A 430 -30.61 13.50 18.03
N ALA A 431 -31.20 13.09 16.92
CA ALA A 431 -30.54 12.31 15.88
C ALA A 431 -30.81 12.92 14.50
N ILE A 432 -30.04 12.49 13.49
CA ILE A 432 -30.23 12.88 12.10
C ILE A 432 -30.91 11.74 11.34
N SER A 433 -32.06 12.02 10.72
CA SER A 433 -32.77 11.10 9.84
C SER A 433 -32.24 11.20 8.41
N PHE A 434 -31.82 10.06 7.87
CA PHE A 434 -31.40 9.87 6.49
C PHE A 434 -32.50 9.15 5.70
N LYS A 435 -32.78 9.61 4.49
CA LYS A 435 -33.96 9.18 3.70
C LYS A 435 -33.67 8.03 2.73
N GLY A 436 -32.42 7.55 2.67
CA GLY A 436 -31.92 6.74 1.55
C GLY A 436 -31.64 7.57 0.30
N GLU A 437 -31.27 6.91 -0.80
CA GLU A 437 -30.91 7.56 -2.07
C GLU A 437 -29.82 8.62 -1.85
N SER A 438 -30.10 9.90 -2.15
CA SER A 438 -29.21 11.03 -1.92
C SER A 438 -29.60 11.75 -0.62
N SER A 439 -28.87 11.49 0.46
CA SER A 439 -29.11 12.04 1.80
C SER A 439 -27.81 11.96 2.59
N PHE A 440 -27.23 13.08 3.00
CA PHE A 440 -25.90 13.08 3.61
C PHE A 440 -25.65 14.30 4.47
N VAL A 441 -24.59 14.22 5.27
CA VAL A 441 -23.99 15.31 6.02
C VAL A 441 -22.57 15.49 5.51
N ASP A 442 -22.28 16.66 4.93
CA ASP A 442 -20.95 17.06 4.48
C ASP A 442 -20.08 17.37 5.70
N THR A 443 -18.88 16.79 5.74
CA THR A 443 -17.90 17.09 6.79
C THR A 443 -16.64 17.72 6.20
N PRO A 444 -15.90 18.54 6.97
CA PRO A 444 -14.63 19.12 6.52
C PRO A 444 -13.45 18.12 6.57
N VAL A 445 -13.69 16.87 6.98
CA VAL A 445 -12.66 15.82 7.09
C VAL A 445 -12.96 14.75 6.05
N GLU A 446 -12.13 14.64 5.02
CA GLU A 446 -12.41 13.73 3.90
C GLU A 446 -12.20 12.25 4.27
N ASN A 447 -11.08 11.94 4.94
CA ASN A 447 -10.71 10.60 5.35
C ASN A 447 -9.89 10.65 6.65
N LYS A 448 -9.98 9.60 7.46
CA LYS A 448 -9.06 9.33 8.57
C LYS A 448 -8.38 7.98 8.35
N GLY A 449 -7.07 7.99 8.19
CA GLY A 449 -6.29 6.75 8.05
C GLY A 449 -6.28 5.91 9.33
N PRO A 450 -5.66 4.72 9.29
CA PRO A 450 -5.62 3.78 10.42
C PRO A 450 -5.12 4.37 11.75
N ASN A 451 -5.34 3.61 12.82
CA ASN A 451 -5.27 4.05 14.22
C ASN A 451 -6.40 5.03 14.54
N TYR A 452 -7.63 4.53 14.45
CA TYR A 452 -8.83 5.26 14.87
C TYR A 452 -9.85 4.32 15.53
N THR A 453 -10.76 4.92 16.30
CA THR A 453 -12.00 4.32 16.77
C THR A 453 -13.14 5.22 16.32
N ALA A 454 -14.08 4.68 15.55
CA ALA A 454 -15.22 5.42 15.02
C ALA A 454 -16.53 4.77 15.48
N THR A 455 -17.37 5.54 16.14
CA THR A 455 -18.62 5.10 16.73
C THR A 455 -19.79 5.80 16.04
N PHE A 456 -20.83 5.02 15.73
CA PHE A 456 -22.09 5.47 15.17
C PHE A 456 -23.22 4.78 15.92
N LYS A 457 -24.11 5.52 16.57
CA LYS A 457 -25.39 4.96 17.01
C LYS A 457 -26.37 5.04 15.86
N VAL A 458 -26.91 3.90 15.45
CA VAL A 458 -27.73 3.81 14.24
C VAL A 458 -29.04 3.09 14.54
N LYS A 459 -30.10 3.50 13.84
CA LYS A 459 -31.38 2.81 13.79
C LYS A 459 -31.82 2.68 12.35
N LYS A 460 -31.77 1.46 11.81
CA LYS A 460 -32.19 1.15 10.44
C LYS A 460 -33.71 1.06 10.35
N ASP A 461 -34.32 1.64 9.33
CA ASP A 461 -35.77 1.56 9.11
C ASP A 461 -36.22 0.14 8.72
N GLY A 462 -37.33 -0.34 9.30
CA GLY A 462 -37.93 -1.66 9.04
C GLY A 462 -38.61 -1.92 7.69
N ASN A 463 -38.31 -1.11 6.68
CA ASN A 463 -38.80 -1.27 5.29
C ASN A 463 -37.66 -1.27 4.26
N GLY A 464 -36.42 -1.56 4.70
CA GLY A 464 -35.28 -1.65 3.80
C GLY A 464 -35.24 -3.00 3.09
N ASP A 465 -35.05 -3.02 1.77
CA ASP A 465 -34.46 -4.21 1.17
C ASP A 465 -32.98 -4.31 1.59
N PHE A 466 -32.35 -5.46 1.36
CA PHE A 466 -30.90 -5.64 1.54
C PHE A 466 -30.09 -4.94 0.44
N SER A 467 -30.63 -3.86 -0.14
CA SER A 467 -29.86 -2.97 -1.00
C SER A 467 -28.73 -2.33 -0.20
N GLU A 468 -27.76 -1.82 -0.94
CA GLU A 468 -26.63 -1.13 -0.36
C GLU A 468 -27.07 0.11 0.42
N GLN A 469 -26.59 0.25 1.65
CA GLN A 469 -26.84 1.41 2.50
C GLN A 469 -25.54 1.88 3.15
N ILE A 470 -25.10 3.06 2.74
CA ILE A 470 -23.82 3.67 3.10
C ILE A 470 -23.98 4.55 4.34
N LEU A 471 -23.19 4.27 5.37
CA LEU A 471 -23.08 5.08 6.59
C LEU A 471 -22.15 6.28 6.40
N SER A 472 -21.07 6.10 5.63
CA SER A 472 -20.16 7.19 5.30
C SER A 472 -19.35 6.86 4.05
N GLU A 473 -19.01 7.86 3.24
CA GLU A 473 -18.25 7.68 2.00
C GLU A 473 -17.29 8.84 1.70
N SER A 474 -16.30 8.53 0.88
CA SER A 474 -15.38 9.45 0.22
C SER A 474 -14.97 8.85 -1.12
N LYS A 475 -14.13 9.55 -1.89
CA LYS A 475 -13.56 8.97 -3.12
C LYS A 475 -12.73 7.69 -2.89
N ASN A 476 -12.26 7.45 -1.66
CA ASN A 476 -11.36 6.35 -1.32
C ASN A 476 -12.07 5.10 -0.81
N GLY A 477 -13.38 5.18 -0.52
CA GLY A 477 -14.14 4.04 -0.02
C GLY A 477 -15.46 4.41 0.64
N SER A 478 -16.14 3.40 1.17
CA SER A 478 -17.40 3.57 1.89
C SER A 478 -17.49 2.63 3.09
N LEU A 479 -18.06 3.11 4.18
CA LEU A 479 -18.49 2.34 5.34
C LEU A 479 -19.99 2.09 5.21
N LYS A 480 -20.46 0.86 5.43
CA LYS A 480 -21.83 0.45 5.06
C LYS A 480 -22.56 -0.21 6.23
N ALA A 481 -23.79 0.23 6.46
CA ALA A 481 -24.74 -0.45 7.35
C ALA A 481 -25.29 -1.72 6.70
N CYS A 482 -25.38 -1.72 5.37
CA CYS A 482 -25.83 -2.85 4.56
C CYS A 482 -24.96 -2.93 3.31
N GLN A 483 -24.04 -3.88 3.27
CA GLN A 483 -23.21 -4.19 2.12
C GLN A 483 -24.06 -4.94 1.09
N LYS A 484 -23.90 -4.57 -0.18
CA LYS A 484 -24.53 -5.24 -1.31
C LYS A 484 -24.25 -6.76 -1.28
N ASP A 485 -25.23 -7.54 -1.71
CA ASP A 485 -25.21 -9.01 -1.83
C ASP A 485 -25.15 -9.80 -0.51
N THR A 486 -24.57 -9.24 0.56
CA THR A 486 -24.48 -9.92 1.86
C THR A 486 -25.53 -9.45 2.86
N GLY A 487 -26.01 -8.20 2.73
CA GLY A 487 -26.93 -7.58 3.68
C GLY A 487 -26.34 -7.32 5.07
N LYS A 488 -25.00 -7.43 5.21
CA LYS A 488 -24.25 -7.31 6.45
C LYS A 488 -23.62 -5.93 6.59
N VAL A 489 -23.22 -5.53 7.79
CA VAL A 489 -22.35 -4.36 7.99
C VAL A 489 -21.00 -4.63 7.32
N GLY A 490 -20.43 -3.64 6.66
CA GLY A 490 -19.23 -3.84 5.85
C GLY A 490 -18.55 -2.55 5.44
N PHE A 491 -17.51 -2.66 4.63
CA PHE A 491 -16.84 -1.53 4.01
C PHE A 491 -16.28 -1.89 2.64
N SER A 492 -16.15 -0.89 1.78
CA SER A 492 -15.46 -0.98 0.49
C SER A 492 -14.25 -0.09 0.48
N ARG A 493 -13.18 -0.58 -0.13
CA ARG A 493 -12.00 0.22 -0.45
C ARG A 493 -11.34 -0.35 -1.70
N GLU A 494 -10.84 0.53 -2.55
CA GLU A 494 -10.23 0.15 -3.82
C GLU A 494 -11.18 -0.81 -4.60
N PHE A 495 -10.76 -2.05 -4.85
CA PHE A 495 -11.52 -3.05 -5.61
C PHE A 495 -12.09 -4.18 -4.73
N TYR A 496 -12.17 -3.96 -3.42
CA TYR A 496 -12.62 -4.96 -2.46
C TYR A 496 -13.85 -4.51 -1.66
N ASP A 497 -14.76 -5.46 -1.49
CA ASP A 497 -15.88 -5.40 -0.57
C ASP A 497 -15.62 -6.35 0.61
N PHE A 498 -15.73 -5.83 1.82
CA PHE A 498 -15.60 -6.60 3.06
C PHE A 498 -16.91 -6.55 3.83
N SER A 499 -17.33 -7.67 4.41
CA SER A 499 -18.53 -7.75 5.26
C SER A 499 -18.16 -8.37 6.59
N PHE A 500 -18.44 -7.67 7.68
CA PHE A 500 -18.37 -8.27 9.01
C PHE A 500 -19.49 -9.28 9.21
N ASN A 501 -19.31 -10.26 10.08
CA ASN A 501 -20.32 -11.27 10.42
C ASN A 501 -21.47 -10.73 11.29
N TYR A 502 -22.03 -9.58 10.91
CA TYR A 502 -23.11 -8.91 11.60
C TYR A 502 -24.12 -8.32 10.60
N GLN A 503 -25.40 -8.48 10.90
CA GLN A 503 -26.49 -7.87 10.17
C GLN A 503 -27.26 -6.96 11.11
N LEU A 504 -27.41 -5.70 10.72
CA LEU A 504 -28.05 -4.67 11.53
C LEU A 504 -29.57 -4.96 11.66
N PRO A 505 -30.13 -5.03 12.89
CA PRO A 505 -31.56 -5.19 13.08
C PRO A 505 -32.33 -3.95 12.65
N GLU A 506 -33.58 -4.17 12.28
CA GLU A 506 -34.53 -3.12 11.92
C GLU A 506 -35.21 -2.54 13.15
N ASP A 507 -35.49 -1.24 13.10
CA ASP A 507 -36.21 -0.45 14.10
C ASP A 507 -35.65 -0.54 15.53
N GLN A 508 -34.36 -0.87 15.66
CA GLN A 508 -33.63 -0.94 16.93
C GLN A 508 -32.40 -0.03 16.88
N TRP A 509 -32.15 0.68 17.97
CA TRP A 509 -30.90 1.41 18.16
C TRP A 509 -29.77 0.42 18.43
N VAL A 510 -28.65 0.62 17.75
CA VAL A 510 -27.44 -0.18 17.85
C VAL A 510 -26.24 0.75 17.78
N GLU A 511 -25.30 0.58 18.70
CA GLU A 511 -24.01 1.24 18.62
C GLU A 511 -23.04 0.38 17.81
N LEU A 512 -22.59 0.90 16.67
CA LEU A 512 -21.54 0.31 15.86
C LEU A 512 -20.23 1.04 16.14
N THR A 513 -19.22 0.31 16.63
CA THR A 513 -17.88 0.86 16.82
C THR A 513 -16.87 0.13 15.95
N PHE A 514 -16.18 0.87 15.08
CA PHE A 514 -15.15 0.39 14.18
C PHE A 514 -13.78 0.79 14.70
N VAL A 515 -12.92 -0.18 14.94
CA VAL A 515 -11.51 0.06 15.32
C VAL A 515 -10.64 -0.27 14.12
N GLY A 516 -10.09 0.76 13.49
CA GLY A 516 -9.24 0.63 12.32
C GLY A 516 -7.77 0.72 12.70
N GLU A 517 -7.00 -0.32 12.36
CA GLU A 517 -5.56 -0.40 12.54
C GLU A 517 -4.89 -0.73 11.20
N MET A 518 -3.56 -0.59 11.13
CA MET A 518 -2.85 -1.16 10.00
C MET A 518 -3.12 -2.68 9.97
N THR A 519 -3.33 -3.22 8.78
CA THR A 519 -3.61 -4.63 8.44
C THR A 519 -4.95 -5.22 8.90
N LYS A 520 -5.73 -4.52 9.74
CA LYS A 520 -7.00 -5.04 10.27
C LYS A 520 -8.01 -3.95 10.63
N THR A 521 -9.28 -4.30 10.54
CA THR A 521 -10.39 -3.49 11.06
C THR A 521 -11.34 -4.39 11.82
N SER A 522 -11.71 -3.98 13.03
CA SER A 522 -12.62 -4.72 13.91
C SER A 522 -13.95 -4.00 14.05
N LEU A 523 -15.05 -4.77 14.08
CA LEU A 523 -16.39 -4.29 14.40
C LEU A 523 -16.78 -4.74 15.80
N TYR A 524 -17.19 -3.78 16.61
CA TYR A 524 -17.85 -3.98 17.89
C TYR A 524 -19.30 -3.51 17.78
N VAL A 525 -20.21 -4.23 18.43
CA VAL A 525 -21.63 -3.92 18.47
C VAL A 525 -22.06 -3.84 19.94
N ASN A 526 -22.56 -2.67 20.35
CA ASN A 526 -22.92 -2.39 21.75
C ASN A 526 -21.78 -2.75 22.73
N GLY A 527 -20.53 -2.41 22.37
CA GLY A 527 -19.33 -2.69 23.16
C GLY A 527 -18.72 -4.09 22.99
N GLU A 528 -19.43 -5.05 22.41
CA GLU A 528 -18.93 -6.43 22.24
C GLU A 528 -18.24 -6.63 20.88
N LEU A 529 -17.08 -7.28 20.85
CA LEU A 529 -16.40 -7.62 19.59
C LEU A 529 -17.23 -8.64 18.80
N VAL A 530 -17.60 -8.31 17.57
CA VAL A 530 -18.36 -9.20 16.70
C VAL A 530 -17.49 -9.86 15.63
N ASP A 531 -16.63 -9.08 14.96
CA ASP A 531 -15.78 -9.61 13.88
C ASP A 531 -14.55 -8.75 13.64
N THR A 532 -13.54 -9.31 12.96
CA THR A 532 -12.32 -8.61 12.52
C THR A 532 -11.94 -9.06 11.13
N VAL A 533 -11.81 -8.12 10.20
CA VAL A 533 -11.23 -8.35 8.88
C VAL A 533 -9.71 -8.25 9.00
N SER A 534 -9.00 -9.35 8.73
CA SER A 534 -7.53 -9.44 8.77
C SER A 534 -7.03 -10.67 8.01
N THR A 535 -5.73 -10.75 7.71
CA THR A 535 -5.14 -11.95 7.08
C THR A 535 -5.17 -13.18 7.99
N THR A 536 -5.31 -12.99 9.29
CA THR A 536 -5.35 -14.06 10.30
C THR A 536 -6.77 -14.46 10.72
N SER A 537 -7.79 -13.79 10.20
CA SER A 537 -9.20 -14.17 10.42
C SER A 537 -9.76 -14.94 9.24
N ASP A 538 -11.01 -15.40 9.35
CA ASP A 538 -11.71 -16.16 8.31
C ASP A 538 -11.85 -15.39 6.97
N HIS A 539 -11.60 -14.08 6.98
CA HIS A 539 -11.56 -13.23 5.79
C HIS A 539 -10.30 -13.44 4.94
N GLY A 540 -9.17 -13.81 5.55
CA GLY A 540 -7.91 -14.12 4.85
C GLY A 540 -7.29 -12.95 4.07
N LYS A 541 -7.65 -11.70 4.36
CA LYS A 541 -7.23 -10.50 3.62
C LYS A 541 -6.83 -9.35 4.54
N TYR A 542 -5.90 -8.50 4.09
CA TYR A 542 -5.55 -7.26 4.79
C TYR A 542 -6.78 -6.37 4.95
N GLY A 543 -7.13 -6.09 6.20
CA GLY A 543 -8.30 -5.30 6.58
C GLY A 543 -7.96 -3.87 6.95
N THR A 544 -6.84 -3.31 6.49
CA THR A 544 -6.55 -1.88 6.62
C THR A 544 -7.74 -1.08 6.10
N PHE A 545 -8.10 0.04 6.69
CA PHE A 545 -9.19 0.86 6.16
C PHE A 545 -8.91 2.31 6.51
N ALA A 546 -8.92 3.19 5.51
CA ALA A 546 -9.02 4.62 5.77
C ALA A 546 -10.51 4.91 5.91
N LEU A 547 -10.94 5.36 7.09
CA LEU A 547 -12.32 5.72 7.35
C LEU A 547 -12.71 6.89 6.45
N PRO A 548 -13.62 6.68 5.49
CA PRO A 548 -14.19 7.78 4.72
C PRO A 548 -15.03 8.63 5.66
N LEU A 549 -14.92 9.95 5.54
CA LEU A 549 -15.63 10.91 6.38
C LEU A 549 -16.15 12.11 5.59
N ASP A 550 -15.80 12.26 4.30
CA ASP A 550 -16.27 13.36 3.44
C ASP A 550 -17.78 13.55 3.55
N LYS A 551 -18.52 12.43 3.55
CA LYS A 551 -19.96 12.39 3.80
C LYS A 551 -20.30 11.35 4.83
N ILE A 552 -21.12 11.71 5.82
CA ILE A 552 -21.90 10.74 6.60
C ILE A 552 -23.25 10.57 5.87
N GLY A 553 -23.64 9.35 5.53
CA GLY A 553 -24.62 9.08 4.47
C GLY A 553 -23.95 8.99 3.10
N SER A 554 -24.71 9.20 2.02
CA SER A 554 -24.22 9.12 0.65
C SER A 554 -25.02 9.98 -0.33
N GLU A 555 -24.39 10.37 -1.44
CA GLU A 555 -25.07 11.02 -2.57
C GLU A 555 -25.92 10.03 -3.40
N THR A 556 -25.68 8.72 -3.28
CA THR A 556 -26.25 7.70 -4.18
C THR A 556 -27.05 6.61 -3.46
N ASN A 557 -26.46 5.97 -2.46
CA ASN A 557 -27.02 4.82 -1.76
C ASN A 557 -27.01 5.06 -0.24
N SER A 558 -27.52 6.20 0.19
CA SER A 558 -27.46 6.60 1.60
C SER A 558 -28.16 5.61 2.53
N PHE A 559 -27.70 5.60 3.77
CA PHE A 559 -28.42 4.98 4.87
C PHE A 559 -29.88 5.45 4.93
N LYS A 560 -30.78 4.52 5.27
CA LYS A 560 -32.19 4.81 5.46
C LYS A 560 -32.57 4.49 6.90
N GLY A 561 -32.68 5.52 7.71
CA GLY A 561 -32.84 5.40 9.15
C GLY A 561 -32.42 6.66 9.88
N ALA A 562 -31.96 6.49 11.11
CA ALA A 562 -31.42 7.56 11.95
C ALA A 562 -30.00 7.26 12.41
N ILE A 563 -29.16 8.28 12.47
CA ILE A 563 -27.80 8.23 13.05
C ILE A 563 -27.71 9.25 14.19
N ASP A 564 -27.13 8.84 15.29
CA ASP A 564 -26.87 9.61 16.51
C ASP A 564 -25.42 9.37 16.97
N ASP A 565 -24.89 10.24 17.83
CA ASP A 565 -23.58 10.15 18.49
C ASP A 565 -22.43 9.68 17.56
N VAL A 566 -22.15 10.45 16.50
CA VAL A 566 -21.02 10.15 15.61
C VAL A 566 -19.74 10.67 16.24
N GLN A 567 -18.89 9.75 16.71
CA GLN A 567 -17.60 10.08 17.32
C GLN A 567 -16.45 9.40 16.58
N VAL A 568 -15.39 10.14 16.29
CA VAL A 568 -14.15 9.60 15.74
C VAL A 568 -12.99 9.99 16.63
N LYS A 569 -12.19 9.02 17.06
CA LYS A 569 -10.95 9.23 17.83
C LYS A 569 -9.73 8.90 16.99
N ASN A 570 -8.62 9.58 17.22
CA ASN A 570 -7.31 9.38 16.57
C ASN A 570 -6.46 8.29 17.26
N ILE A 571 -7.10 7.38 17.99
CA ILE A 571 -6.48 6.25 18.66
C ILE A 571 -7.28 5.00 18.31
N ALA A 572 -6.60 3.89 18.07
CA ALA A 572 -7.26 2.59 18.01
C ALA A 572 -7.37 2.04 19.43
N GLU A 573 -8.55 2.19 20.02
CA GLU A 573 -8.86 1.64 21.33
C GLU A 573 -10.06 0.72 21.25
N LYS A 574 -10.00 -0.39 22.01
CA LYS A 574 -11.14 -1.27 22.17
C LYS A 574 -12.22 -0.53 22.95
N PRO A 575 -13.49 -0.60 22.54
CA PRO A 575 -14.59 -0.15 23.39
C PRO A 575 -14.46 -0.81 24.76
N ILE A 576 -14.40 0.01 25.80
CA ILE A 576 -14.50 -0.48 27.17
C ILE A 576 -16.00 -0.62 27.41
N ASP A 577 -16.47 -1.84 27.66
CA ASP A 577 -17.82 -2.04 28.17
C ASP A 577 -17.95 -1.20 29.45
N PRO A 578 -18.80 -0.17 29.48
CA PRO A 578 -18.92 0.73 30.62
C PRO A 578 -19.49 0.04 31.86
N THR A 579 -20.00 -1.20 31.72
CA THR A 579 -20.41 -2.06 32.84
C THR A 579 -19.24 -2.84 33.43
N LEU A 580 -18.11 -2.96 32.73
CA LEU A 580 -16.89 -3.56 33.25
C LEU A 580 -16.14 -2.57 34.15
N ILE A 581 -15.69 -3.09 35.27
CA ILE A 581 -14.88 -2.35 36.23
C ILE A 581 -13.47 -2.18 35.63
N PRO A 582 -12.88 -0.98 35.62
CA PRO A 582 -11.54 -0.77 35.08
C PRO A 582 -10.50 -1.59 35.84
N GLN A 583 -9.67 -2.36 35.13
CA GLN A 583 -8.62 -3.19 35.74
C GLN A 583 -7.59 -2.36 36.51
N SER A 584 -7.37 -1.11 36.10
CA SER A 584 -6.51 -0.15 36.81
C SER A 584 -6.99 0.17 38.23
N GLU A 585 -8.27 -0.07 38.52
CA GLU A 585 -8.87 0.12 39.85
C GLU A 585 -8.87 -1.18 40.67
N MET A 586 -8.62 -2.33 40.02
CA MET A 586 -8.61 -3.62 40.67
C MET A 586 -7.27 -3.93 41.32
N THR A 587 -7.30 -4.65 42.44
CA THR A 587 -6.10 -5.22 43.08
C THR A 587 -6.40 -6.63 43.56
N ALA A 588 -5.40 -7.52 43.50
CA ALA A 588 -5.51 -8.88 43.98
C ALA A 588 -4.41 -9.19 44.98
N THR A 589 -4.78 -9.89 46.04
CA THR A 589 -3.84 -10.40 47.04
C THR A 589 -4.18 -11.85 47.36
N ALA A 590 -3.16 -12.65 47.67
CA ALA A 590 -3.37 -14.04 48.03
C ALA A 590 -2.62 -14.39 49.32
N THR A 591 -3.19 -15.32 50.09
CA THR A 591 -2.53 -15.91 51.27
C THR A 591 -1.29 -16.73 50.91
N SER A 592 -1.19 -17.17 49.64
CA SER A 592 -0.01 -17.74 49.02
C SER A 592 -0.05 -17.49 47.51
N GLU A 593 1.09 -17.15 46.95
CA GLU A 593 1.34 -17.05 45.52
C GLU A 593 2.75 -17.55 45.24
N HIS A 594 2.94 -18.20 44.10
CA HIS A 594 4.27 -18.66 43.70
C HIS A 594 5.03 -17.48 43.08
N THR A 595 6.26 -17.23 43.55
CA THR A 595 7.10 -16.16 42.98
C THR A 595 7.71 -16.59 41.65
N ALA A 596 6.95 -16.38 40.58
CA ALA A 596 7.25 -16.45 39.14
C ALA A 596 7.84 -17.74 38.55
N ALA A 597 7.04 -18.35 37.65
CA ALA A 597 7.52 -19.07 36.47
C ALA A 597 6.61 -18.71 35.27
N GLY A 598 7.00 -17.72 34.46
CA GLY A 598 6.25 -17.35 33.25
C GLY A 598 4.86 -16.74 33.52
N ASN A 599 3.82 -17.35 32.94
CA ASN A 599 2.46 -16.80 32.93
C ASN A 599 1.61 -17.23 34.16
N GLU A 600 2.22 -17.84 35.17
CA GLU A 600 1.48 -18.35 36.33
C GLU A 600 2.08 -17.92 37.68
N GLY A 601 1.23 -17.89 38.70
CA GLY A 601 1.63 -17.81 40.12
C GLY A 601 1.13 -16.58 40.87
N TYR A 602 1.24 -15.38 40.29
CA TYR A 602 0.89 -14.14 40.99
C TYR A 602 -0.61 -13.95 41.18
N ALA A 603 -1.03 -13.41 42.32
CA ALA A 603 -2.43 -13.06 42.57
C ALA A 603 -2.96 -12.05 41.55
N SER A 604 -2.11 -11.11 41.09
CA SER A 604 -2.46 -10.12 40.07
C SER A 604 -2.89 -10.74 38.75
N TYR A 605 -2.43 -11.95 38.42
CA TYR A 605 -2.82 -12.65 37.18
C TYR A 605 -4.28 -13.11 37.19
N ALA A 606 -4.95 -13.14 38.34
CA ALA A 606 -6.38 -13.45 38.38
C ALA A 606 -7.26 -12.31 37.83
N ILE A 607 -6.70 -11.11 37.63
CA ILE A 607 -7.44 -9.88 37.28
C ILE A 607 -6.70 -8.99 36.25
N ASP A 608 -5.64 -9.49 35.62
CA ASP A 608 -4.80 -8.70 34.70
C ASP A 608 -5.37 -8.58 33.27
N GLY A 609 -6.55 -9.15 33.02
CA GLY A 609 -7.21 -9.12 31.73
C GLY A 609 -6.61 -10.06 30.68
N ASN A 610 -5.67 -10.94 31.06
CA ASN A 610 -5.03 -11.86 30.14
C ASN A 610 -5.49 -13.30 30.41
N GLU A 611 -6.25 -13.89 29.49
CA GLU A 611 -6.74 -15.27 29.63
C GLU A 611 -5.62 -16.33 29.67
N ASN A 612 -4.39 -15.95 29.30
CA ASN A 612 -3.24 -16.85 29.32
C ASN A 612 -2.46 -16.84 30.63
N THR A 613 -2.86 -16.02 31.61
CA THR A 613 -2.22 -15.96 32.93
C THR A 613 -3.14 -16.51 34.02
N ILE A 614 -2.55 -17.11 35.06
CA ILE A 614 -3.32 -17.70 36.18
C ILE A 614 -2.65 -17.46 37.54
N TRP A 615 -3.46 -17.30 38.59
CA TRP A 615 -2.99 -17.40 39.97
C TRP A 615 -2.96 -18.86 40.44
N HIS A 616 -1.91 -19.23 41.18
CA HIS A 616 -1.89 -20.45 41.99
C HIS A 616 -1.00 -20.26 43.23
N THR A 617 -1.20 -21.13 44.23
CA THR A 617 -0.41 -21.14 45.48
C THR A 617 1.05 -21.57 45.23
N ASP A 618 1.96 -21.32 46.18
CA ASP A 618 3.40 -21.66 46.09
C ASP A 618 3.72 -23.18 46.06
N TRP A 619 2.71 -24.05 45.94
CA TRP A 619 2.74 -25.53 45.89
C TRP A 619 3.37 -26.25 47.11
N ALA A 620 4.44 -25.73 47.69
CA ALA A 620 5.23 -26.32 48.76
C ALA A 620 5.00 -25.61 50.09
N GLY A 621 4.72 -26.37 51.16
CA GLY A 621 4.65 -25.82 52.52
C GLY A 621 3.39 -25.00 52.84
N VAL A 622 2.40 -24.96 51.95
CA VAL A 622 1.12 -24.28 52.19
C VAL A 622 0.14 -25.13 53.00
N THR A 623 -0.54 -24.50 53.96
CA THR A 623 -1.58 -25.14 54.80
C THR A 623 -2.95 -24.69 54.31
N PHE A 624 -3.83 -25.63 53.92
CA PHE A 624 -5.17 -25.29 53.43
C PHE A 624 -6.16 -24.92 54.57
N PRO A 625 -7.15 -24.06 54.31
CA PRO A 625 -7.47 -23.45 53.02
C PRO A 625 -6.57 -22.25 52.67
N GLN A 626 -6.40 -22.01 51.37
CA GLN A 626 -5.75 -20.82 50.82
C GLN A 626 -6.84 -19.93 50.20
N ASN A 627 -6.69 -18.63 50.35
CA ASN A 627 -7.63 -17.63 49.85
C ASN A 627 -6.92 -16.65 48.91
N ILE A 628 -7.63 -16.25 47.87
CA ILE A 628 -7.38 -15.07 47.06
C ILE A 628 -8.45 -14.03 47.39
N THR A 629 -8.06 -12.77 47.48
CA THR A 629 -8.95 -11.63 47.70
C THR A 629 -8.82 -10.68 46.52
N LEU A 630 -9.93 -10.46 45.84
CA LEU A 630 -10.05 -9.52 44.73
C LEU A 630 -10.75 -8.27 45.25
N ASN A 631 -10.09 -7.13 45.12
CA ASN A 631 -10.66 -5.83 45.39
C ASN A 631 -10.95 -5.17 44.04
N LEU A 632 -12.22 -4.89 43.77
CA LEU A 632 -12.68 -4.34 42.50
C LEU A 632 -12.66 -2.79 42.48
N GLY A 633 -11.96 -2.14 43.40
CA GLY A 633 -11.79 -0.68 43.39
C GLY A 633 -12.99 0.14 43.89
N GLY A 634 -14.13 -0.48 44.17
CA GLY A 634 -15.34 0.21 44.65
C GLY A 634 -16.54 -0.70 44.93
N GLU A 635 -17.68 -0.10 45.26
CA GLU A 635 -18.98 -0.78 45.30
C GLU A 635 -19.62 -0.71 43.91
N HIS A 636 -19.97 -1.88 43.36
CA HIS A 636 -20.51 -2.00 42.01
C HIS A 636 -21.84 -2.76 42.04
N THR A 637 -22.81 -2.31 41.23
CA THR A 637 -24.10 -2.98 41.11
C THR A 637 -23.97 -4.10 40.06
N ILE A 638 -24.07 -5.35 40.50
CA ILE A 638 -24.14 -6.50 39.60
C ILE A 638 -25.61 -6.70 39.22
N ASN A 639 -25.95 -6.45 37.95
CA ASN A 639 -27.31 -6.64 37.43
C ASN A 639 -27.53 -8.08 36.94
#